data_AF-W4GCD1-F1
#
_entry.id   AF-W4GCD1-F1
#
_cell.length_a   1.000
_cell.length_b   1.000
_cell.length_c   1.000
_cell.angle_alpha   90.00
_cell.angle_beta   90.00
_cell.angle_gamma   90.00
#
_symmetry.space_group_name_H-M   'P 1'
#
loop_
_entity.id
_entity.type
_entity.pdbx_description
1 polymer ?
#
loop_
_entity_poly.entity_id
_entity_poly.type
_entity_poly.pdbx_seq_one_letter_code
_entity_poly.pdbx_strand_id
1 'polypeptide(L)'
;MVSAREVAQVAVYGGPLEKKGRTGWKKKYFYVTTTQWIYFDSMDATTPTFAISATEIVSVEELQAANATSGDSSHSAPSTSFTNKGFAFNVTVGKKKTELRAATEDDRDGWIGALMPYVADVAPLSATHSHHPKSRSRAELAKVADYIKQQMAVQKKKTSFTTHDVLQALGRKFPDLSDTDLLAWGEALVSAQLLLGPSTAFKDTTTISSLRLPDKLAKKLSASDRSKLSDLMSSPDFDAKAYAESFLKRNPPDKIDSHCHVLLDQKDVIIHELKADICANYTTFLAASTEIRHMENHVSLMRAAIVDCKRALQLLQSRPTCIPAIVSSNHCSATSLESPACPHNSLGEGGVVVHVPGRSPCTAATSALSASHNNNINIEQQRLQDARDDLAHSLDMHLFENDLDAFVHLVVAAKANPDVAEVVASAVDRFVRHVAGVDGAHRDRHVLHLLELDQVVPATALCLDGYARRMVSQVHHVTATGHVEAYVLALSRAVFTTLLMCYQDFLVVFHGHKSGPFVSFTMWMTDQLSHFATQVTLHVFECSPPPPSILSPISPSSVTKDVVEFKAATKTIATCLRKVFYGARQLELAGLPIATYLAPHFQLPLQHYIRSYVKTIKWKTKDEVKRERWELVTMTLRSDDKHKDVAMVKSARVFAGYVQQYLRDMVKLVHPSCASSHLPEIHLSILYESELVVVQYMQDIKAVVDNPKTTTSIKYAQVVSMLLTLQYIEQDIFPRVQEVLQGVCPSSQIEKASFGSKVRSLSDEIASVALVRLAKALVGNSMRWPELHLGQETLPNDGAKSMFVTNVQNDLSTVPPDHLEQIVVLFIVLAISFLYLCMVLCGFGGLMEYLATCRGRR
;
A
#
# COMPACT_ATOMS: atom_id res chain seq x y z
N MET A 1 12.87 -8.71 -9.87
CA MET A 1 12.78 -9.17 -11.27
C MET A 1 11.88 -10.38 -11.27
N VAL A 2 10.94 -10.47 -12.19
CA VAL A 2 9.85 -11.45 -12.16
C VAL A 2 9.89 -12.24 -13.47
N SER A 3 9.97 -13.57 -13.37
CA SER A 3 9.94 -14.48 -14.52
C SER A 3 8.54 -14.56 -15.14
N ALA A 4 8.45 -15.03 -16.38
CA ALA A 4 7.15 -15.19 -17.04
C ALA A 4 6.19 -16.09 -16.24
N ARG A 5 6.72 -17.12 -15.55
CA ARG A 5 5.97 -18.04 -14.69
C ARG A 5 5.40 -17.37 -13.44
N GLU A 6 6.14 -16.46 -12.81
CA GLU A 6 5.66 -15.68 -11.66
C GLU A 6 4.67 -14.60 -12.08
N VAL A 7 4.88 -13.94 -13.23
CA VAL A 7 3.89 -12.99 -13.79
C VAL A 7 2.58 -13.70 -14.12
N ALA A 8 2.63 -14.93 -14.65
CA ALA A 8 1.44 -15.72 -14.97
C ALA A 8 0.53 -15.99 -13.76
N GLN A 9 1.09 -16.09 -12.55
CA GLN A 9 0.33 -16.35 -11.31
C GLN A 9 -0.42 -15.12 -10.79
N VAL A 10 -0.11 -13.92 -11.29
CA VAL A 10 -0.69 -12.63 -10.83
C VAL A 10 -1.23 -11.76 -11.97
N ALA A 11 -1.35 -12.33 -13.18
CA ALA A 11 -1.93 -11.65 -14.33
C ALA A 11 -3.47 -11.61 -14.22
N VAL A 12 -4.06 -10.45 -14.53
CA VAL A 12 -5.51 -10.28 -14.67
C VAL A 12 -5.98 -10.98 -15.95
N TYR A 13 -5.14 -10.97 -16.98
CA TYR A 13 -5.33 -11.71 -18.22
C TYR A 13 -3.97 -12.03 -18.84
N GLY A 14 -3.80 -13.20 -19.47
CA GLY A 14 -2.49 -13.63 -19.96
C GLY A 14 -2.53 -14.88 -20.82
N GLY A 15 -1.58 -14.99 -21.74
CA GLY A 15 -1.56 -16.07 -22.73
C GLY A 15 -0.70 -15.78 -23.96
N PRO A 16 -0.64 -16.71 -24.91
CA PRO A 16 0.10 -16.54 -26.15
C PRO A 16 -0.64 -15.65 -27.16
N LEU A 17 0.07 -14.71 -27.78
CA LEU A 17 -0.35 -13.99 -28.98
C LEU A 17 0.75 -14.03 -30.04
N GLU A 18 0.36 -13.97 -31.32
CA GLU A 18 1.32 -13.65 -32.37
C GLU A 18 1.50 -12.14 -32.49
N LYS A 19 2.75 -11.66 -32.41
CA LYS A 19 3.10 -10.28 -32.69
C LYS A 19 3.65 -10.13 -34.10
N LYS A 20 3.13 -9.17 -34.87
CA LYS A 20 3.63 -8.86 -36.22
C LYS A 20 4.99 -8.15 -36.14
N GLY A 21 5.98 -8.67 -36.85
CA GLY A 21 7.32 -8.09 -36.98
C GLY A 21 7.75 -7.95 -38.43
N ARG A 22 8.94 -7.36 -38.65
CA ARG A 22 9.52 -7.15 -40.00
C ARG A 22 9.72 -8.44 -40.80
N THR A 23 9.85 -9.58 -40.12
CA THR A 23 10.06 -10.91 -40.73
C THR A 23 8.85 -11.84 -40.56
N GLY A 24 7.65 -11.26 -40.47
CA GLY A 24 6.40 -12.00 -40.28
C GLY A 24 5.95 -12.07 -38.81
N TRP A 25 5.02 -12.98 -38.54
CA TRP A 25 4.41 -13.20 -37.23
C TRP A 25 5.33 -14.02 -36.31
N LYS A 26 5.35 -13.69 -35.02
CA LYS A 26 6.08 -14.47 -34.00
C LYS A 26 5.25 -14.60 -32.73
N LYS A 27 5.05 -15.84 -32.27
CA LYS A 27 4.44 -16.14 -30.96
C LYS A 27 5.24 -15.48 -29.83
N LYS A 28 4.54 -14.80 -28.93
CA LYS A 28 5.02 -14.19 -27.68
C LYS A 28 4.01 -14.50 -26.58
N TYR A 29 4.46 -14.46 -25.33
CA TYR A 29 3.58 -14.65 -24.19
C TYR A 29 3.32 -13.30 -23.53
N PHE A 30 2.09 -12.81 -23.66
CA PHE A 30 1.66 -11.52 -23.14
C PHE A 30 0.97 -11.71 -21.78
N TYR A 31 1.10 -10.70 -20.93
CA TYR A 31 0.44 -10.61 -19.64
C TYR A 31 -0.02 -9.18 -19.37
N VAL A 32 -1.24 -9.05 -18.87
CA VAL A 32 -1.81 -7.82 -18.32
C VAL A 32 -1.90 -8.01 -16.81
N THR A 33 -1.14 -7.23 -16.06
CA THR A 33 -1.40 -7.01 -14.63
C THR A 33 -2.20 -5.71 -14.48
N THR A 34 -2.74 -5.44 -13.30
CA THR A 34 -3.49 -4.19 -13.03
C THR A 34 -2.71 -2.89 -13.25
N THR A 35 -1.39 -2.97 -13.38
CA THR A 35 -0.50 -1.81 -13.55
C THR A 35 0.40 -1.89 -14.78
N GLN A 36 0.62 -3.07 -15.38
CA GLN A 36 1.60 -3.24 -16.46
C GLN A 36 1.10 -4.15 -17.58
N TRP A 37 1.43 -3.78 -18.82
CA TRP A 37 1.32 -4.66 -19.98
C TRP A 37 2.72 -5.14 -20.39
N ILE A 38 2.89 -6.47 -20.41
CA ILE A 38 4.19 -7.14 -20.45
C ILE A 38 4.17 -8.22 -21.54
N TYR A 39 5.30 -8.48 -22.21
CA TYR A 39 5.47 -9.76 -22.90
C TYR A 39 6.90 -10.33 -22.79
N PHE A 40 6.95 -11.66 -22.90
CA PHE A 40 8.16 -12.48 -22.88
C PHE A 40 8.32 -13.24 -24.20
N ASP A 41 9.57 -13.55 -24.56
CA ASP A 41 9.88 -14.33 -25.75
C ASP A 41 9.61 -15.84 -25.61
N SER A 42 9.64 -16.37 -24.39
CA SER A 42 9.33 -17.77 -24.00
C SER A 42 8.72 -17.83 -22.60
N MET A 43 8.29 -19.02 -22.13
CA MET A 43 7.74 -19.21 -20.78
C MET A 43 8.82 -19.36 -19.69
N ASP A 44 10.02 -19.76 -20.08
CA ASP A 44 11.17 -19.93 -19.20
C ASP A 44 12.02 -18.64 -19.11
N ALA A 45 11.54 -17.55 -19.73
CA ALA A 45 12.22 -16.26 -19.74
C ALA A 45 12.18 -15.61 -18.35
N THR A 46 13.37 -15.36 -17.79
CA THR A 46 13.58 -14.69 -16.50
C THR A 46 13.49 -13.16 -16.58
N THR A 47 13.36 -12.60 -17.78
CA THR A 47 13.25 -11.17 -18.03
C THR A 47 12.19 -10.87 -19.11
N PRO A 48 11.37 -9.81 -18.94
CA PRO A 48 10.42 -9.41 -19.97
C PRO A 48 11.14 -8.70 -21.12
N THR A 49 10.79 -9.09 -22.36
CA THR A 49 11.26 -8.44 -23.59
C THR A 49 10.68 -7.04 -23.75
N PHE A 50 9.53 -6.79 -23.12
CA PHE A 50 8.80 -5.53 -23.14
C PHE A 50 7.93 -5.43 -21.88
N ALA A 51 7.94 -4.28 -21.23
CA ALA A 51 7.02 -3.90 -20.17
C ALA A 51 6.75 -2.39 -20.23
N ILE A 52 5.51 -2.00 -20.05
CA ILE A 52 5.03 -0.60 -19.94
C ILE A 52 4.00 -0.50 -18.82
N SER A 53 3.62 0.72 -18.40
CA SER A 53 2.36 0.86 -17.64
C SER A 53 1.18 0.46 -18.54
N ALA A 54 0.20 -0.26 -17.98
CA ALA A 54 -1.03 -0.55 -18.70
C ALA A 54 -1.76 0.76 -19.11
N THR A 55 -1.62 1.82 -18.29
CA THR A 55 -2.20 3.15 -18.53
C THR A 55 -1.53 3.94 -19.67
N GLU A 56 -0.52 3.39 -20.35
CA GLU A 56 0.09 3.99 -21.55
C GLU A 56 -0.56 3.52 -22.86
N ILE A 57 -1.59 2.65 -22.78
CA ILE A 57 -2.39 2.23 -23.91
C ILE A 57 -3.30 3.38 -24.35
N VAL A 58 -3.26 3.71 -25.63
CA VAL A 58 -3.95 4.87 -26.25
C VAL A 58 -5.14 4.44 -27.10
N SER A 59 -5.07 3.26 -27.73
CA SER A 59 -6.22 2.63 -28.40
C SER A 59 -6.08 1.11 -28.42
N VAL A 60 -7.21 0.42 -28.43
CA VAL A 60 -7.33 -0.99 -28.80
C VAL A 60 -8.41 -1.06 -29.88
N GLU A 61 -8.08 -1.61 -31.04
CA GLU A 61 -8.93 -1.55 -32.24
C GLU A 61 -9.02 -2.91 -32.93
N GLU A 62 -10.23 -3.39 -33.18
CA GLU A 62 -10.50 -4.56 -34.03
C GLU A 62 -10.10 -4.27 -35.49
N LEU A 63 -9.60 -5.28 -36.23
CA LEU A 63 -9.30 -5.17 -37.67
C LEU A 63 -10.46 -5.71 -38.52
N GLN A 64 -11.51 -4.91 -38.66
CA GLN A 64 -12.64 -5.25 -39.52
C GLN A 64 -12.28 -5.28 -41.01
N ALA A 65 -12.98 -6.10 -41.78
CA ALA A 65 -12.73 -6.30 -43.20
C ALA A 65 -13.16 -5.08 -44.04
N ALA A 66 -12.28 -4.59 -44.90
CA ALA A 66 -12.63 -3.54 -45.86
C ALA A 66 -13.59 -4.08 -46.94
N ASN A 67 -14.72 -3.38 -47.14
CA ASN A 67 -15.68 -3.68 -48.20
C ASN A 67 -15.05 -3.49 -49.58
N ALA A 68 -14.86 -4.58 -50.33
CA ALA A 68 -14.31 -4.58 -51.68
C ALA A 68 -15.44 -4.54 -52.75
N THR A 69 -16.05 -3.37 -52.95
CA THR A 69 -17.04 -3.14 -54.02
C THR A 69 -16.39 -2.57 -55.29
N SER A 70 -15.76 -3.43 -56.10
CA SER A 70 -15.51 -3.22 -57.54
C SER A 70 -14.99 -4.52 -58.18
N GLY A 71 -15.13 -4.69 -59.50
CA GLY A 71 -14.51 -5.79 -60.26
C GLY A 71 -12.98 -5.81 -60.15
N ASP A 72 -12.28 -6.87 -60.60
CA ASP A 72 -12.56 -7.59 -61.84
C ASP A 72 -12.27 -9.12 -61.79
N SER A 73 -12.33 -9.81 -62.93
CA SER A 73 -12.49 -11.26 -63.05
C SER A 73 -11.21 -12.13 -63.15
N SER A 74 -11.39 -13.41 -62.72
CA SER A 74 -10.90 -14.66 -63.37
C SER A 74 -9.86 -15.58 -62.66
N HIS A 75 -10.04 -16.89 -62.92
CA HIS A 75 -9.11 -18.03 -62.80
C HIS A 75 -8.51 -18.51 -61.45
N SER A 76 -9.29 -19.36 -60.77
CA SER A 76 -8.96 -20.75 -60.39
C SER A 76 -7.67 -21.12 -59.61
N ALA A 77 -7.84 -21.52 -58.34
CA ALA A 77 -7.40 -22.82 -57.79
C ALA A 77 -7.97 -23.06 -56.35
N PRO A 78 -8.41 -24.28 -55.98
CA PRO A 78 -8.87 -24.55 -54.61
C PRO A 78 -7.70 -24.83 -53.67
N SER A 79 -7.40 -23.89 -52.77
CA SER A 79 -6.57 -24.14 -51.58
C SER A 79 -7.34 -23.74 -50.33
N THR A 80 -7.27 -24.59 -49.29
CA THR A 80 -8.06 -24.48 -48.05
C THR A 80 -7.51 -23.41 -47.10
N SER A 81 -7.46 -22.17 -47.56
CA SER A 81 -7.09 -21.02 -46.76
C SER A 81 -8.28 -20.52 -45.92
N PHE A 82 -8.48 -21.14 -44.75
CA PHE A 82 -9.33 -20.54 -43.71
C PHE A 82 -8.87 -19.10 -43.42
N THR A 83 -9.82 -18.18 -43.41
CA THR A 83 -9.54 -16.74 -43.47
C THR A 83 -9.12 -16.18 -42.12
N ASN A 84 -7.82 -16.31 -41.79
CA ASN A 84 -7.15 -15.80 -40.58
C ASN A 84 -7.08 -14.25 -40.48
N LYS A 85 -8.22 -13.58 -40.70
CA LYS A 85 -8.41 -12.12 -40.65
C LYS A 85 -9.25 -11.68 -39.44
N GLY A 86 -10.19 -12.50 -38.95
CA GLY A 86 -10.99 -12.17 -37.77
C GLY A 86 -10.15 -12.02 -36.49
N PHE A 87 -9.18 -12.92 -36.28
CA PHE A 87 -8.40 -13.04 -35.03
C PHE A 87 -7.38 -11.92 -34.75
N ALA A 88 -7.40 -10.81 -35.50
CA ALA A 88 -6.39 -9.75 -35.46
C ALA A 88 -6.92 -8.44 -34.85
N PHE A 89 -6.07 -7.78 -34.05
CA PHE A 89 -6.38 -6.50 -33.41
C PHE A 89 -5.12 -5.65 -33.28
N ASN A 90 -5.30 -4.33 -33.16
CA ASN A 90 -4.22 -3.38 -32.93
C ASN A 90 -4.24 -2.90 -31.48
N VAL A 91 -3.05 -2.74 -30.89
CA VAL A 91 -2.86 -1.98 -29.65
C VAL A 91 -1.91 -0.82 -29.92
N THR A 92 -2.34 0.40 -29.61
CA THR A 92 -1.53 1.60 -29.76
C THR A 92 -0.98 2.04 -28.41
N VAL A 93 0.35 2.18 -28.31
CA VAL A 93 1.04 2.66 -27.10
C VAL A 93 1.84 3.90 -27.47
N GLY A 94 1.46 5.06 -26.91
CA GLY A 94 1.99 6.36 -27.29
C GLY A 94 1.90 6.61 -28.80
N LYS A 95 3.03 6.48 -29.52
CA LYS A 95 3.13 6.62 -30.98
C LYS A 95 3.34 5.30 -31.74
N LYS A 96 3.29 4.15 -31.07
CA LYS A 96 3.56 2.82 -31.66
C LYS A 96 2.29 1.98 -31.72
N LYS A 97 1.72 1.83 -32.92
CA LYS A 97 0.67 0.86 -33.20
C LYS A 97 1.30 -0.52 -33.42
N THR A 98 0.82 -1.52 -32.69
CA THR A 98 1.29 -2.91 -32.77
C THR A 98 0.13 -3.81 -33.18
N GLU A 99 0.30 -4.52 -34.28
CA GLU A 99 -0.66 -5.51 -34.77
C GLU A 99 -0.40 -6.87 -34.09
N LEU A 100 -1.44 -7.41 -33.47
CA LEU A 100 -1.45 -8.67 -32.72
C LEU A 100 -2.51 -9.61 -33.28
N ARG A 101 -2.31 -10.92 -33.09
CA ARG A 101 -3.26 -11.95 -33.45
C ARG A 101 -3.41 -12.98 -32.34
N ALA A 102 -4.64 -13.35 -32.03
CA ALA A 102 -4.99 -14.41 -31.07
C ALA A 102 -5.17 -15.78 -31.76
N ALA A 103 -5.35 -16.85 -30.97
CA ALA A 103 -5.55 -18.19 -31.53
C ALA A 103 -7.01 -18.43 -32.00
N THR A 104 -7.98 -17.83 -31.30
CA THR A 104 -9.42 -17.87 -31.61
C THR A 104 -10.02 -16.45 -31.65
N GLU A 105 -11.29 -16.34 -31.99
CA GLU A 105 -12.04 -15.07 -31.92
C GLU A 105 -12.43 -14.73 -30.47
N ASP A 106 -12.82 -15.73 -29.67
CA ASP A 106 -13.06 -15.55 -28.24
C ASP A 106 -11.80 -15.10 -27.49
N ASP A 107 -10.61 -15.62 -27.84
CA ASP A 107 -9.33 -15.13 -27.31
C ASP A 107 -9.10 -13.67 -27.72
N ARG A 108 -9.36 -13.28 -28.99
CA ARG A 108 -9.22 -11.89 -29.46
C ARG A 108 -10.09 -10.97 -28.60
N ASP A 109 -11.35 -11.32 -28.41
CA ASP A 109 -12.31 -10.45 -27.70
C ASP A 109 -12.09 -10.45 -26.19
N GLY A 110 -11.60 -11.55 -25.63
CA GLY A 110 -11.03 -11.57 -24.28
C GLY A 110 -9.82 -10.65 -24.12
N TRP A 111 -8.89 -10.66 -25.09
CA TRP A 111 -7.74 -9.73 -25.10
C TRP A 111 -8.15 -8.27 -25.28
N ILE A 112 -9.08 -7.97 -26.18
CA ILE A 112 -9.62 -6.62 -26.36
C ILE A 112 -10.32 -6.17 -25.07
N GLY A 113 -11.22 -6.99 -24.52
CA GLY A 113 -11.95 -6.72 -23.27
C GLY A 113 -11.06 -6.58 -22.04
N ALA A 114 -9.93 -7.30 -21.97
CA ALA A 114 -8.94 -7.17 -20.91
C ALA A 114 -8.07 -5.91 -21.03
N LEU A 115 -7.83 -5.40 -22.25
CA LEU A 115 -7.01 -4.21 -22.49
C LEU A 115 -7.82 -2.91 -22.49
N MET A 116 -9.09 -2.94 -22.92
CA MET A 116 -9.97 -1.76 -23.04
C MET A 116 -10.09 -0.92 -21.74
N PRO A 117 -10.16 -1.50 -20.51
CA PRO A 117 -10.23 -0.73 -19.27
C PRO A 117 -8.99 0.11 -18.95
N TYR A 118 -7.86 -0.15 -19.63
CA TYR A 118 -6.60 0.57 -19.46
C TYR A 118 -6.33 1.59 -20.57
N VAL A 119 -7.20 1.67 -21.59
CA VAL A 119 -7.15 2.70 -22.63
C VAL A 119 -7.36 4.06 -21.97
N ALA A 120 -6.38 4.95 -22.09
CA ALA A 120 -6.53 6.32 -21.62
C ALA A 120 -7.67 7.01 -22.38
N ASP A 121 -8.60 7.66 -21.66
CA ASP A 121 -9.83 8.29 -22.20
C ASP A 121 -9.53 9.59 -22.99
N VAL A 122 -8.70 9.44 -24.03
CA VAL A 122 -8.32 10.47 -25.00
C VAL A 122 -9.33 10.40 -26.13
N ALA A 123 -10.53 10.92 -25.88
CA ALA A 123 -11.59 11.03 -26.87
C ALA A 123 -11.57 12.40 -27.56
N PRO A 124 -10.87 12.58 -28.71
CA PRO A 124 -11.31 13.55 -29.68
C PRO A 124 -12.66 13.07 -30.22
N LEU A 125 -13.75 13.78 -29.92
CA LEU A 125 -15.07 13.49 -30.46
C LEU A 125 -15.10 13.91 -31.94
N SER A 126 -14.48 13.08 -32.78
CA SER A 126 -14.19 13.33 -34.20
C SER A 126 -14.62 12.16 -35.07
N ALA A 127 -15.89 11.76 -34.90
CA ALA A 127 -16.63 10.95 -35.86
C ALA A 127 -17.85 11.76 -36.29
N THR A 128 -17.75 12.43 -37.44
CA THR A 128 -18.88 13.06 -38.11
C THR A 128 -19.77 11.97 -38.72
N HIS A 129 -21.10 12.15 -38.61
CA HIS A 129 -22.13 11.16 -38.95
C HIS A 129 -22.12 9.93 -37.99
N SER A 130 -23.25 9.32 -37.57
CA SER A 130 -24.66 9.52 -37.94
C SER A 130 -25.66 9.15 -36.80
N HIS A 131 -25.48 9.67 -35.57
CA HIS A 131 -26.41 9.40 -34.45
C HIS A 131 -27.14 10.64 -33.90
N HIS A 132 -28.46 10.64 -34.10
CA HIS A 132 -29.44 11.64 -33.66
C HIS A 132 -29.45 11.77 -32.12
N PRO A 133 -29.59 12.98 -31.53
CA PRO A 133 -29.43 13.18 -30.09
C PRO A 133 -30.38 12.36 -29.20
N LYS A 134 -31.59 12.02 -29.68
CA LYS A 134 -32.56 11.18 -28.95
C LYS A 134 -32.15 9.70 -28.82
N SER A 135 -31.10 9.23 -29.52
CA SER A 135 -30.56 7.87 -29.39
C SER A 135 -29.24 7.80 -28.61
N ARG A 136 -28.82 8.90 -27.96
CA ARG A 136 -27.59 8.96 -27.16
C ARG A 136 -27.84 8.68 -25.68
N SER A 137 -26.83 8.20 -24.98
CA SER A 137 -26.96 7.87 -23.56
C SER A 137 -27.19 9.11 -22.70
N ARG A 138 -27.90 8.96 -21.55
CA ARG A 138 -28.09 10.05 -20.58
C ARG A 138 -26.76 10.61 -20.05
N ALA A 139 -25.69 9.81 -20.04
CA ALA A 139 -24.35 10.23 -19.64
C ALA A 139 -23.70 11.18 -20.68
N GLU A 140 -23.83 10.90 -21.98
CA GLU A 140 -23.37 11.81 -23.04
C GLU A 140 -24.18 13.10 -23.06
N LEU A 141 -25.51 13.00 -22.93
CA LEU A 141 -26.38 14.18 -22.83
C LEU A 141 -26.00 15.03 -21.60
N ALA A 142 -25.63 14.42 -20.48
CA ALA A 142 -25.11 15.14 -19.30
C ALA A 142 -23.77 15.86 -19.58
N LYS A 143 -22.83 15.23 -20.30
CA LYS A 143 -21.59 15.89 -20.79
C LYS A 143 -21.87 17.09 -21.73
N VAL A 144 -23.06 17.19 -22.32
CA VAL A 144 -23.51 18.37 -23.08
C VAL A 144 -24.20 19.40 -22.19
N ALA A 145 -25.05 18.98 -21.25
CA ALA A 145 -25.68 19.86 -20.26
C ALA A 145 -24.66 20.59 -19.36
N ASP A 146 -23.61 19.89 -18.90
CA ASP A 146 -22.54 20.50 -18.08
C ASP A 146 -21.69 21.50 -18.89
N TYR A 147 -21.51 21.32 -20.20
CA TYR A 147 -20.88 22.32 -21.06
C TYR A 147 -21.76 23.58 -21.20
N ILE A 148 -23.08 23.41 -21.41
CA ILE A 148 -24.02 24.54 -21.46
C ILE A 148 -23.99 25.29 -20.12
N LYS A 149 -23.97 24.56 -19.00
CA LYS A 149 -23.83 25.13 -17.64
C LYS A 149 -22.55 25.94 -17.47
N GLN A 150 -21.41 25.46 -17.97
CA GLN A 150 -20.15 26.22 -17.96
C GLN A 150 -20.23 27.49 -18.82
N GLN A 151 -20.77 27.41 -20.04
CA GLN A 151 -20.96 28.57 -20.90
C GLN A 151 -21.87 29.63 -20.27
N MET A 152 -23.01 29.23 -19.70
CA MET A 152 -23.94 30.17 -19.04
C MET A 152 -23.31 30.81 -17.80
N ALA A 153 -22.60 30.04 -16.97
CA ALA A 153 -21.91 30.55 -15.78
C ALA A 153 -20.82 31.59 -16.12
N VAL A 154 -20.16 31.45 -17.27
CA VAL A 154 -19.17 32.43 -17.78
C VAL A 154 -19.85 33.67 -18.37
N GLN A 155 -20.95 33.51 -19.11
CA GLN A 155 -21.53 34.63 -19.88
C GLN A 155 -22.39 35.58 -19.03
N LYS A 156 -23.29 35.07 -18.16
CA LYS A 156 -24.20 35.92 -17.34
C LYS A 156 -24.58 35.24 -16.02
N LYS A 157 -24.44 35.94 -14.88
CA LYS A 157 -24.96 35.52 -13.55
C LYS A 157 -26.50 35.57 -13.47
N LYS A 158 -27.21 34.81 -14.32
CA LYS A 158 -28.67 34.66 -14.30
C LYS A 158 -29.08 33.24 -13.93
N THR A 159 -30.14 33.11 -13.12
CA THR A 159 -30.71 31.83 -12.67
C THR A 159 -31.66 31.18 -13.67
N SER A 160 -31.95 31.86 -14.78
CA SER A 160 -32.61 31.31 -15.97
C SER A 160 -32.01 31.89 -17.25
N PHE A 161 -32.13 31.12 -18.32
CA PHE A 161 -31.59 31.38 -19.65
C PHE A 161 -32.64 31.00 -20.71
N THR A 162 -32.49 31.47 -21.95
CA THR A 162 -33.49 31.25 -23.00
C THR A 162 -33.14 30.04 -23.87
N THR A 163 -34.12 29.58 -24.65
CA THR A 163 -33.92 28.59 -25.73
C THR A 163 -32.85 29.05 -26.73
N HIS A 164 -32.84 30.33 -27.10
CA HIS A 164 -31.82 30.92 -27.97
C HIS A 164 -30.41 30.88 -27.35
N ASP A 165 -30.26 31.16 -26.05
CA ASP A 165 -28.97 31.05 -25.36
C ASP A 165 -28.43 29.60 -25.42
N VAL A 166 -29.31 28.60 -25.27
CA VAL A 166 -28.95 27.18 -25.36
C VAL A 166 -28.54 26.79 -26.78
N LEU A 167 -29.28 27.22 -27.81
CA LEU A 167 -28.94 26.95 -29.22
C LEU A 167 -27.61 27.60 -29.60
N GLN A 168 -27.35 28.84 -29.17
CA GLN A 168 -26.06 29.50 -29.39
C GLN A 168 -24.90 28.76 -28.70
N ALA A 169 -25.11 28.23 -27.49
CA ALA A 169 -24.11 27.41 -26.80
C ALA A 169 -23.88 26.04 -27.48
N LEU A 170 -24.93 25.42 -28.01
CA LEU A 170 -24.84 24.17 -28.78
C LEU A 170 -24.11 24.38 -30.11
N GLY A 171 -24.43 25.43 -30.88
CA GLY A 171 -23.75 25.76 -32.14
C GLY A 171 -22.27 26.11 -31.94
N ARG A 172 -21.89 26.71 -30.81
CA ARG A 172 -20.46 26.88 -30.43
C ARG A 172 -19.75 25.55 -30.09
N LYS A 173 -20.49 24.53 -29.65
CA LYS A 173 -19.93 23.20 -29.35
C LYS A 173 -19.89 22.29 -30.59
N PHE A 174 -20.83 22.49 -31.49
CA PHE A 174 -21.09 21.65 -32.67
C PHE A 174 -21.33 22.57 -33.89
N PRO A 175 -20.29 23.21 -34.44
CA PRO A 175 -20.43 24.19 -35.52
C PRO A 175 -20.90 23.56 -36.85
N ASP A 176 -20.76 22.25 -37.00
CA ASP A 176 -21.07 21.50 -38.22
C ASP A 176 -22.52 20.96 -38.25
N LEU A 177 -23.37 21.34 -37.29
CA LEU A 177 -24.77 20.90 -37.19
C LEU A 177 -25.75 21.93 -37.77
N SER A 178 -26.85 21.45 -38.36
CA SER A 178 -27.94 22.32 -38.80
C SER A 178 -28.74 22.89 -37.63
N ASP A 179 -29.41 24.03 -37.81
CA ASP A 179 -30.34 24.58 -36.80
C ASP A 179 -31.43 23.57 -36.38
N THR A 180 -31.88 22.73 -37.32
CA THR A 180 -32.79 21.60 -37.07
C THR A 180 -32.19 20.52 -36.15
N ASP A 181 -30.91 20.20 -36.29
CA ASP A 181 -30.21 19.29 -35.37
C ASP A 181 -30.00 19.93 -34.00
N LEU A 182 -29.65 21.22 -33.95
CA LEU A 182 -29.45 21.97 -32.70
C LEU A 182 -30.77 22.05 -31.90
N LEU A 183 -31.92 22.22 -32.57
CA LEU A 183 -33.25 22.10 -31.96
C LEU A 183 -33.51 20.68 -31.42
N ALA A 184 -33.16 19.63 -32.17
CA ALA A 184 -33.31 18.24 -31.71
C ALA A 184 -32.42 17.92 -30.49
N TRP A 185 -31.23 18.54 -30.37
CA TRP A 185 -30.40 18.49 -29.17
C TRP A 185 -31.06 19.21 -27.99
N GLY A 186 -31.65 20.40 -28.21
CA GLY A 186 -32.43 21.13 -27.21
C GLY A 186 -33.61 20.32 -26.67
N GLU A 187 -34.42 19.73 -27.54
CA GLU A 187 -35.50 18.81 -27.17
C GLU A 187 -35.00 17.60 -26.36
N ALA A 188 -33.92 16.95 -26.79
CA ALA A 188 -33.37 15.78 -26.11
C ALA A 188 -32.90 16.09 -24.67
N LEU A 189 -32.30 17.26 -24.45
CA LEU A 189 -31.85 17.71 -23.13
C LEU A 189 -33.02 18.02 -22.17
N VAL A 190 -34.11 18.60 -22.68
CA VAL A 190 -35.35 18.80 -21.89
C VAL A 190 -36.04 17.46 -21.60
N SER A 191 -36.13 16.59 -22.61
CA SER A 191 -36.74 15.25 -22.48
C SER A 191 -35.99 14.37 -21.48
N ALA A 192 -34.67 14.48 -21.43
CA ALA A 192 -33.81 13.81 -20.45
C ALA A 192 -33.83 14.45 -19.05
N GLN A 193 -34.62 15.50 -18.82
CA GLN A 193 -34.66 16.31 -17.58
C GLN A 193 -33.30 16.90 -17.18
N LEU A 194 -32.42 17.14 -18.16
CA LEU A 194 -31.12 17.80 -17.98
C LEU A 194 -31.22 19.32 -18.17
N LEU A 195 -32.32 19.78 -18.78
CA LEU A 195 -32.81 21.15 -18.75
C LEU A 195 -34.26 21.14 -18.24
N LEU A 196 -34.64 22.11 -17.43
CA LEU A 196 -35.98 22.29 -16.87
C LEU A 196 -36.70 23.41 -17.61
N GLY A 197 -37.87 23.10 -18.18
CA GLY A 197 -38.71 24.02 -18.95
C GLY A 197 -39.98 23.32 -19.45
N PRO A 198 -40.87 24.03 -20.16
CA PRO A 198 -42.04 23.40 -20.79
C PRO A 198 -41.59 22.42 -21.89
N SER A 199 -42.31 21.31 -22.07
CA SER A 199 -42.00 20.27 -23.07
C SER A 199 -42.13 20.73 -24.52
N THR A 200 -42.72 21.91 -24.74
CA THR A 200 -42.83 22.60 -26.05
C THR A 200 -41.71 23.61 -26.31
N ALA A 201 -40.77 23.83 -25.37
CA ALA A 201 -39.81 24.94 -25.41
C ALA A 201 -39.00 25.06 -26.71
N PHE A 202 -38.73 23.96 -27.41
CA PHE A 202 -37.97 23.93 -28.67
C PHE A 202 -38.83 23.58 -29.90
N LYS A 203 -40.16 23.60 -29.79
CA LYS A 203 -41.08 23.27 -30.89
C LYS A 203 -41.54 24.51 -31.67
N ASP A 204 -41.87 25.60 -30.98
CA ASP A 204 -42.28 26.86 -31.60
C ASP A 204 -41.15 27.90 -31.50
N THR A 205 -40.41 28.08 -32.59
CA THR A 205 -39.27 29.02 -32.69
C THR A 205 -39.63 30.49 -32.48
N THR A 206 -40.93 30.83 -32.50
CA THR A 206 -41.47 32.16 -32.19
C THR A 206 -41.61 32.43 -30.69
N THR A 207 -41.59 31.40 -29.83
CA THR A 207 -41.79 31.55 -28.37
C THR A 207 -40.51 31.36 -27.56
N ILE A 208 -39.96 32.47 -27.06
CA ILE A 208 -38.74 32.47 -26.22
C ILE A 208 -39.07 31.89 -24.83
N SER A 209 -38.91 30.58 -24.67
CA SER A 209 -39.14 29.90 -23.39
C SER A 209 -37.98 30.10 -22.41
N SER A 210 -38.32 30.35 -21.14
CA SER A 210 -37.35 30.41 -20.04
C SER A 210 -37.01 29.00 -19.56
N LEU A 211 -35.72 28.66 -19.60
CA LEU A 211 -35.15 27.39 -19.17
C LEU A 211 -34.30 27.58 -17.89
N ARG A 212 -34.15 26.50 -17.12
CA ARG A 212 -33.26 26.41 -15.96
C ARG A 212 -32.47 25.10 -15.99
N LEU A 213 -31.36 25.04 -15.27
CA LEU A 213 -30.66 23.79 -15.01
C LEU A 213 -31.26 23.10 -13.78
N PRO A 214 -31.25 21.76 -13.70
CA PRO A 214 -31.47 21.06 -12.45
C PRO A 214 -30.35 21.43 -11.45
N ASP A 215 -30.72 21.99 -10.31
CA ASP A 215 -29.79 22.14 -9.20
C ASP A 215 -29.45 20.76 -8.61
N LYS A 216 -28.16 20.53 -8.33
CA LYS A 216 -27.72 19.36 -7.55
C LYS A 216 -28.01 19.59 -6.08
N LEU A 217 -29.31 19.61 -5.75
CA LEU A 217 -29.82 19.69 -4.39
C LEU A 217 -31.03 18.77 -4.27
N ALA A 218 -30.86 17.65 -3.56
CA ALA A 218 -32.00 17.00 -2.92
C ALA A 218 -32.67 18.04 -1.99
N LYS A 219 -33.98 17.91 -1.74
CA LYS A 219 -34.75 18.86 -0.92
C LYS A 219 -34.10 19.04 0.45
N LYS A 220 -33.37 20.16 0.67
CA LYS A 220 -32.83 20.48 1.98
C LYS A 220 -33.99 20.63 2.97
N LEU A 221 -33.98 19.84 4.04
CA LEU A 221 -34.84 20.07 5.20
C LEU A 221 -34.64 21.47 5.77
N SER A 222 -35.72 22.03 6.33
CA SER A 222 -35.69 23.30 7.04
C SER A 222 -34.77 23.23 8.26
N ALA A 223 -34.31 24.39 8.75
CA ALA A 223 -33.52 24.45 9.98
C ALA A 223 -34.29 23.89 11.20
N SER A 224 -35.62 24.07 11.23
CA SER A 224 -36.47 23.54 12.31
C SER A 224 -36.47 22.01 12.36
N ASP A 225 -36.45 21.34 11.20
CA ASP A 225 -36.48 19.87 11.15
C ASP A 225 -35.10 19.25 11.41
N ARG A 226 -34.03 20.00 11.09
CA ARG A 226 -32.64 19.66 11.47
C ARG A 226 -32.43 19.72 12.98
N SER A 227 -33.01 20.73 13.67
CA SER A 227 -32.96 20.84 15.14
C SER A 227 -33.60 19.61 15.78
N LYS A 228 -34.90 19.37 15.53
CA LYS A 228 -35.69 18.29 16.19
C LYS A 228 -35.04 16.91 16.10
N LEU A 229 -34.35 16.62 14.99
CA LEU A 229 -33.67 15.35 14.78
C LEU A 229 -32.32 15.29 15.50
N SER A 230 -31.61 16.41 15.64
CA SER A 230 -30.46 16.52 16.54
C SER A 230 -30.88 16.40 18.01
N ASP A 231 -31.91 17.13 18.42
CA ASP A 231 -32.47 17.14 19.78
C ASP A 231 -32.88 15.73 20.24
N LEU A 232 -33.43 14.92 19.32
CA LEU A 232 -33.76 13.51 19.54
C LEU A 232 -32.52 12.61 19.69
N MET A 233 -31.50 12.80 18.86
CA MET A 233 -30.29 11.97 18.83
C MET A 233 -29.26 12.33 19.91
N SER A 234 -29.35 13.52 20.50
CA SER A 234 -28.53 13.94 21.65
C SER A 234 -29.10 13.52 23.00
N SER A 235 -30.24 12.80 23.03
CA SER A 235 -30.81 12.25 24.26
C SER A 235 -29.95 11.08 24.81
N PRO A 236 -29.65 11.01 26.12
CA PRO A 236 -28.87 9.91 26.69
C PRO A 236 -29.55 8.54 26.58
N ASP A 237 -30.88 8.51 26.46
CA ASP A 237 -31.69 7.29 26.34
C ASP A 237 -31.97 6.90 24.87
N PHE A 238 -31.25 7.47 23.89
CA PHE A 238 -31.51 7.24 22.47
C PHE A 238 -30.96 5.89 21.96
N ASP A 239 -31.82 4.88 21.87
CA ASP A 239 -31.50 3.63 21.15
C ASP A 239 -31.64 3.81 19.63
N ALA A 240 -30.49 4.00 18.97
CA ALA A 240 -30.37 4.11 17.52
C ALA A 240 -30.85 2.86 16.75
N LYS A 241 -30.75 1.65 17.35
CA LYS A 241 -31.22 0.39 16.74
C LYS A 241 -32.74 0.31 16.79
N ALA A 242 -33.35 0.55 17.96
CA ALA A 242 -34.81 0.61 18.09
C ALA A 242 -35.42 1.72 17.22
N TYR A 243 -34.75 2.88 17.13
CA TYR A 243 -35.13 3.95 16.21
C TYR A 243 -35.11 3.48 14.76
N ALA A 244 -34.00 2.90 14.28
CA ALA A 244 -33.88 2.41 12.91
C ALA A 244 -34.91 1.31 12.59
N GLU A 245 -35.09 0.32 13.46
CA GLU A 245 -36.10 -0.72 13.27
C GLU A 245 -37.53 -0.16 13.21
N SER A 246 -37.87 0.79 14.10
CA SER A 246 -39.17 1.46 14.11
C SER A 246 -39.39 2.31 12.86
N PHE A 247 -38.34 2.98 12.36
CA PHE A 247 -38.40 3.80 11.15
C PHE A 247 -38.56 2.93 9.89
N LEU A 248 -37.78 1.85 9.76
CA LEU A 248 -37.86 0.91 8.64
C LEU A 248 -39.22 0.20 8.59
N LYS A 249 -39.79 -0.18 9.74
CA LYS A 249 -41.12 -0.83 9.83
C LYS A 249 -42.30 0.12 9.55
N ARG A 250 -42.09 1.45 9.51
CA ARG A 250 -43.16 2.47 9.38
C ARG A 250 -43.13 3.30 8.10
N ASN A 251 -42.12 3.18 7.24
CA ASN A 251 -41.92 4.09 6.10
C ASN A 251 -41.63 3.33 4.79
N PRO A 252 -42.12 3.81 3.63
CA PRO A 252 -41.80 3.23 2.33
C PRO A 252 -40.36 3.54 1.89
N PRO A 253 -39.79 2.78 0.92
CA PRO A 253 -38.40 2.92 0.47
C PRO A 253 -37.96 4.35 0.16
N ASP A 254 -38.73 5.09 -0.65
CA ASP A 254 -38.40 6.48 -1.04
C ASP A 254 -38.22 7.42 0.16
N LYS A 255 -38.94 7.15 1.25
CA LYS A 255 -38.90 7.92 2.49
C LYS A 255 -37.78 7.44 3.43
N ILE A 256 -37.37 6.18 3.32
CA ILE A 256 -36.15 5.66 3.95
C ILE A 256 -34.92 6.29 3.29
N ASP A 257 -34.82 6.26 1.96
CA ASP A 257 -33.70 6.88 1.21
C ASP A 257 -33.64 8.39 1.44
N SER A 258 -34.79 9.08 1.43
CA SER A 258 -34.86 10.50 1.80
C SER A 258 -34.37 10.77 3.24
N HIS A 259 -34.58 9.84 4.18
CA HIS A 259 -34.10 9.99 5.55
C HIS A 259 -32.59 9.66 5.66
N CYS A 260 -32.11 8.64 4.96
CA CYS A 260 -30.67 8.34 4.84
C CYS A 260 -29.90 9.55 4.29
N HIS A 261 -30.43 10.23 3.26
CA HIS A 261 -29.85 11.49 2.76
C HIS A 261 -29.85 12.60 3.81
N VAL A 262 -30.91 12.75 4.61
CA VAL A 262 -30.97 13.73 5.71
C VAL A 262 -29.91 13.46 6.79
N LEU A 263 -29.75 12.20 7.20
CA LEU A 263 -28.74 11.82 8.19
C LEU A 263 -27.31 12.06 7.68
N LEU A 264 -27.05 11.81 6.40
CA LEU A 264 -25.77 12.16 5.76
C LEU A 264 -25.52 13.67 5.75
N ASP A 265 -26.54 14.47 5.41
CA ASP A 265 -26.49 15.94 5.37
C ASP A 265 -26.23 16.54 6.77
N GLN A 266 -26.85 15.99 7.82
CA GLN A 266 -26.57 16.37 9.22
C GLN A 266 -25.17 15.94 9.67
N LYS A 267 -24.77 14.70 9.40
CA LYS A 267 -23.45 14.16 9.75
C LYS A 267 -22.32 15.00 9.13
N ASP A 268 -22.47 15.48 7.89
CA ASP A 268 -21.46 16.35 7.26
C ASP A 268 -21.43 17.79 7.82
N VAL A 269 -22.57 18.30 8.32
CA VAL A 269 -22.64 19.59 9.06
C VAL A 269 -21.97 19.47 10.43
N ILE A 270 -22.34 18.45 11.22
CA ILE A 270 -21.75 18.18 12.55
C ILE A 270 -20.23 17.98 12.43
N ILE A 271 -19.76 17.27 11.38
CA ILE A 271 -18.34 17.12 11.10
C ILE A 271 -17.64 18.46 10.78
N HIS A 272 -18.34 19.45 10.24
CA HIS A 272 -17.78 20.78 9.98
C HIS A 272 -17.75 21.66 11.23
N GLU A 273 -18.81 21.63 12.03
CA GLU A 273 -18.91 22.34 13.32
C GLU A 273 -17.88 21.80 14.31
N LEU A 274 -17.85 20.48 14.52
CA LEU A 274 -16.87 19.80 15.37
C LEU A 274 -15.42 20.06 14.94
N LYS A 275 -15.14 20.21 13.63
CA LYS A 275 -13.81 20.61 13.14
C LYS A 275 -13.46 22.04 13.53
N ALA A 276 -14.41 22.98 13.46
CA ALA A 276 -14.17 24.36 13.88
C ALA A 276 -13.88 24.42 15.39
N ASP A 277 -14.70 23.73 16.19
CA ASP A 277 -14.57 23.73 17.66
C ASP A 277 -13.30 23.01 18.13
N ILE A 278 -12.93 21.88 17.52
CA ILE A 278 -11.65 21.19 17.79
C ILE A 278 -10.46 22.02 17.33
N CYS A 279 -10.53 22.74 16.20
CA CYS A 279 -9.45 23.63 15.78
C CYS A 279 -9.31 24.86 16.70
N ALA A 280 -10.41 25.38 17.26
CA ALA A 280 -10.39 26.48 18.22
C ALA A 280 -9.88 26.03 19.61
N ASN A 281 -10.20 24.81 20.05
CA ASN A 281 -9.93 24.31 21.40
C ASN A 281 -8.99 23.09 21.41
N TYR A 282 -8.04 23.03 20.46
CA TYR A 282 -7.25 21.83 20.16
C TYR A 282 -6.45 21.28 21.35
N THR A 283 -5.97 22.15 22.23
CA THR A 283 -5.27 21.79 23.47
C THR A 283 -6.20 21.11 24.48
N THR A 284 -7.41 21.63 24.68
CA THR A 284 -8.43 21.04 25.55
C THR A 284 -8.92 19.70 25.00
N PHE A 285 -9.09 19.60 23.67
CA PHE A 285 -9.43 18.34 23.01
C PHE A 285 -8.33 17.28 23.20
N LEU A 286 -7.06 17.65 23.07
CA LEU A 286 -5.93 16.76 23.36
C LEU A 286 -5.93 16.29 24.83
N ALA A 287 -6.13 17.20 25.78
CA ALA A 287 -6.19 16.85 27.20
C ALA A 287 -7.32 15.84 27.51
N ALA A 288 -8.55 16.14 27.08
CA ALA A 288 -9.70 15.25 27.26
C ALA A 288 -9.50 13.89 26.57
N SER A 289 -8.91 13.87 25.37
CA SER A 289 -8.56 12.64 24.66
C SER A 289 -7.53 11.79 25.41
N THR A 290 -6.53 12.41 26.05
CA THR A 290 -5.60 11.69 26.92
C THR A 290 -6.26 11.19 28.21
N GLU A 291 -7.16 11.97 28.82
CA GLU A 291 -7.86 11.60 30.04
C GLU A 291 -8.81 10.41 29.81
N ILE A 292 -9.60 10.43 28.74
CA ILE A 292 -10.45 9.30 28.31
C ILE A 292 -9.60 8.04 28.14
N ARG A 293 -8.45 8.14 27.45
CA ARG A 293 -7.53 7.00 27.25
C ARG A 293 -6.93 6.48 28.57
N HIS A 294 -6.71 7.34 29.57
CA HIS A 294 -6.31 6.92 30.91
C HIS A 294 -7.46 6.20 31.64
N MET A 295 -8.69 6.69 31.53
CA MET A 295 -9.88 6.03 32.09
C MET A 295 -10.15 4.66 31.44
N GLU A 296 -10.04 4.54 30.12
CA GLU A 296 -10.16 3.26 29.39
C GLU A 296 -9.12 2.24 29.87
N ASN A 297 -7.87 2.66 30.06
CA ASN A 297 -6.82 1.81 30.63
C ASN A 297 -7.17 1.38 32.07
N HIS A 298 -7.63 2.30 32.93
CA HIS A 298 -7.99 1.98 34.31
C HIS A 298 -9.20 1.02 34.40
N VAL A 299 -10.23 1.20 33.56
CA VAL A 299 -11.37 0.29 33.47
C VAL A 299 -10.93 -1.10 32.96
N SER A 300 -10.00 -1.15 32.01
CA SER A 300 -9.44 -2.41 31.50
C SER A 300 -8.63 -3.17 32.55
N LEU A 301 -7.78 -2.47 33.30
CA LEU A 301 -7.03 -3.03 34.44
C LEU A 301 -7.98 -3.50 35.56
N MET A 302 -9.03 -2.73 35.87
CA MET A 302 -10.03 -3.12 36.86
C MET A 302 -10.82 -4.36 36.42
N ARG A 303 -11.18 -4.48 35.13
CA ARG A 303 -11.78 -5.71 34.59
C ARG A 303 -10.85 -6.92 34.71
N ALA A 304 -9.57 -6.77 34.41
CA ALA A 304 -8.59 -7.84 34.57
C ALA A 304 -8.50 -8.29 36.04
N ALA A 305 -8.35 -7.35 36.98
CA ALA A 305 -8.31 -7.64 38.42
C ALA A 305 -9.59 -8.35 38.91
N ILE A 306 -10.77 -7.93 38.47
CA ILE A 306 -12.05 -8.59 38.81
C ILE A 306 -12.11 -10.03 38.27
N VAL A 307 -11.62 -10.26 37.05
CA VAL A 307 -11.53 -11.61 36.46
C VAL A 307 -10.54 -12.51 37.21
N ASP A 308 -9.40 -11.96 37.63
CA ASP A 308 -8.40 -12.72 38.39
C ASP A 308 -8.88 -13.01 39.83
N CYS A 309 -9.56 -12.06 40.49
CA CYS A 309 -10.25 -12.31 41.77
C CYS A 309 -11.34 -13.38 41.63
N LYS A 310 -12.13 -13.36 40.54
CA LYS A 310 -13.11 -14.41 40.24
C LYS A 310 -12.44 -15.78 40.06
N ARG A 311 -11.32 -15.85 39.33
CA ARG A 311 -10.54 -17.09 39.15
C ARG A 311 -9.98 -17.59 40.49
N ALA A 312 -9.47 -16.70 41.34
CA ALA A 312 -8.97 -17.05 42.67
C ALA A 312 -10.09 -17.60 43.59
N LEU A 313 -11.27 -17.00 43.58
CA LEU A 313 -12.45 -17.51 44.30
C LEU A 313 -12.88 -18.90 43.80
N GLN A 314 -12.88 -19.11 42.48
CA GLN A 314 -13.18 -20.43 41.90
C GLN A 314 -12.13 -21.50 42.29
N LEU A 315 -10.85 -21.14 42.33
CA LEU A 315 -9.76 -22.02 42.77
C LEU A 315 -9.78 -22.32 44.28
N LEU A 316 -10.37 -21.44 45.10
CA LEU A 316 -10.65 -21.70 46.51
C LEU A 316 -11.87 -22.61 46.69
N GLN A 317 -12.91 -22.43 45.87
CA GLN A 317 -14.11 -23.29 45.86
C GLN A 317 -13.82 -24.70 45.33
N SER A 318 -12.87 -24.86 44.40
CA SER A 318 -12.52 -26.15 43.80
C SER A 318 -11.50 -26.98 44.62
N ARG A 319 -11.26 -26.66 45.89
CA ARG A 319 -10.22 -27.30 46.72
C ARG A 319 -10.84 -28.03 47.93
N PRO A 320 -10.83 -29.38 47.95
CA PRO A 320 -11.46 -30.14 49.03
C PRO A 320 -10.58 -30.14 50.31
N THR A 321 -10.73 -29.12 51.15
CA THR A 321 -10.12 -29.09 52.48
C THR A 321 -11.01 -29.78 53.51
N CYS A 322 -10.61 -30.98 53.92
CA CYS A 322 -11.16 -31.63 55.12
C CYS A 322 -10.70 -30.87 56.39
N ILE A 323 -11.65 -30.33 57.14
CA ILE A 323 -11.49 -29.91 58.55
C ILE A 323 -12.75 -30.39 59.30
N PRO A 324 -12.63 -31.00 60.51
CA PRO A 324 -13.72 -31.79 61.08
C PRO A 324 -14.66 -31.06 62.06
N ALA A 325 -15.90 -31.56 62.07
CA ALA A 325 -16.82 -31.73 63.22
C ALA A 325 -17.77 -30.59 63.69
N ILE A 326 -18.82 -31.07 64.38
CA ILE A 326 -19.80 -30.41 65.27
C ILE A 326 -21.06 -29.75 64.66
N VAL A 327 -22.04 -30.63 64.40
CA VAL A 327 -23.47 -30.59 64.83
C VAL A 327 -24.27 -29.27 64.76
N SER A 328 -25.28 -29.25 63.87
CA SER A 328 -26.73 -29.09 64.17
C SER A 328 -27.53 -29.21 62.85
N SER A 329 -28.23 -30.30 62.52
CA SER A 329 -29.44 -30.92 63.10
C SER A 329 -30.77 -30.23 62.71
N ASN A 330 -31.75 -31.07 62.31
CA ASN A 330 -33.16 -30.76 61.97
C ASN A 330 -33.40 -29.99 60.63
N HIS A 331 -34.39 -30.34 59.78
CA HIS A 331 -35.36 -31.44 59.83
C HIS A 331 -35.82 -31.88 58.41
N CYS A 332 -36.01 -33.19 58.23
CA CYS A 332 -37.06 -33.96 57.50
C CYS A 332 -37.81 -33.45 56.23
N SER A 333 -38.44 -34.31 55.40
CA SER A 333 -38.27 -35.74 55.00
C SER A 333 -39.44 -36.18 54.09
N ALA A 334 -39.16 -36.81 52.94
CA ALA A 334 -40.02 -37.78 52.22
C ALA A 334 -39.17 -38.43 51.09
N THR A 335 -38.82 -39.73 51.08
CA THR A 335 -39.62 -40.94 50.74
C THR A 335 -40.23 -40.88 49.33
N SER A 336 -40.17 -41.89 48.46
CA SER A 336 -39.80 -43.34 48.55
C SER A 336 -39.87 -43.95 47.12
N LEU A 337 -39.32 -45.09 46.67
CA LEU A 337 -38.47 -46.22 47.15
C LEU A 337 -37.99 -46.96 45.85
N GLU A 338 -37.06 -47.93 45.73
CA GLU A 338 -36.04 -48.59 46.58
C GLU A 338 -34.99 -49.29 45.66
N SER A 339 -34.00 -50.01 46.23
CA SER A 339 -33.18 -51.07 45.59
C SER A 339 -33.42 -52.41 46.30
N PRO A 340 -32.96 -53.59 45.82
CA PRO A 340 -31.67 -54.15 46.29
C PRO A 340 -31.00 -55.15 45.31
N ALA A 341 -29.90 -55.87 45.61
CA ALA A 341 -28.61 -55.52 46.25
C ALA A 341 -27.65 -56.73 46.10
N CYS A 342 -26.33 -56.50 46.13
CA CYS A 342 -25.33 -57.57 46.24
C CYS A 342 -24.70 -57.58 47.65
N PRO A 343 -24.52 -58.75 48.31
CA PRO A 343 -23.80 -58.86 49.58
C PRO A 343 -22.28 -59.10 49.38
N HIS A 344 -21.48 -58.75 50.38
CA HIS A 344 -20.02 -58.88 50.39
C HIS A 344 -19.52 -59.74 51.57
N ASN A 345 -18.39 -60.42 51.38
CA ASN A 345 -17.41 -60.89 52.39
C ASN A 345 -17.83 -61.83 53.53
N SER A 346 -17.15 -62.98 53.62
CA SER A 346 -16.60 -63.51 54.88
C SER A 346 -15.50 -64.55 54.64
N LEU A 347 -14.35 -64.43 55.33
CA LEU A 347 -13.43 -65.55 55.58
C LEU A 347 -13.80 -66.22 56.91
N GLY A 348 -13.60 -67.53 57.04
CA GLY A 348 -13.74 -68.27 58.31
C GLY A 348 -13.78 -69.79 58.11
N GLU A 349 -13.11 -70.55 58.99
CA GLU A 349 -12.97 -72.01 58.94
C GLU A 349 -13.99 -72.74 59.84
N GLY A 350 -14.26 -74.03 59.59
CA GLY A 350 -14.75 -74.96 60.63
C GLY A 350 -15.64 -76.15 60.23
N GLY A 351 -15.15 -77.39 60.46
CA GLY A 351 -15.93 -78.64 60.54
C GLY A 351 -16.19 -79.36 59.19
N VAL A 352 -15.89 -80.65 58.94
CA VAL A 352 -16.09 -81.93 59.70
C VAL A 352 -17.57 -82.34 59.73
N VAL A 353 -18.05 -83.51 59.23
CA VAL A 353 -17.48 -84.66 58.48
C VAL A 353 -18.68 -85.47 57.88
N VAL A 354 -18.51 -86.30 56.83
CA VAL A 354 -19.16 -87.64 56.71
C VAL A 354 -18.61 -88.50 55.54
N HIS A 355 -17.96 -89.60 55.93
CA HIS A 355 -17.81 -90.93 55.29
C HIS A 355 -17.31 -91.17 53.84
N VAL A 356 -16.96 -92.44 53.60
CA VAL A 356 -16.07 -93.05 52.57
C VAL A 356 -16.70 -94.42 52.22
N PRO A 357 -16.75 -94.93 50.96
CA PRO A 357 -15.58 -95.62 50.37
C PRO A 357 -15.48 -95.74 48.82
N GLY A 358 -14.28 -96.08 48.31
CA GLY A 358 -14.14 -96.65 46.95
C GLY A 358 -12.75 -96.59 46.28
N ARG A 359 -11.90 -97.61 46.54
CA ARG A 359 -10.74 -98.10 45.73
C ARG A 359 -10.05 -97.16 44.70
N SER A 360 -8.76 -96.95 44.91
CA SER A 360 -7.74 -96.68 43.87
C SER A 360 -7.47 -97.91 42.96
N PRO A 361 -6.63 -97.83 41.90
CA PRO A 361 -6.04 -96.64 41.26
C PRO A 361 -6.19 -96.61 39.71
N CYS A 362 -6.29 -95.42 39.09
CA CYS A 362 -5.99 -95.22 37.66
C CYS A 362 -5.61 -93.76 37.34
N THR A 363 -4.65 -93.58 36.43
CA THR A 363 -4.09 -92.28 36.03
C THR A 363 -4.87 -91.62 34.88
N ALA A 364 -5.79 -90.69 35.18
CA ALA A 364 -6.44 -89.84 34.18
C ALA A 364 -7.15 -88.60 34.78
N ALA A 365 -6.41 -87.66 35.40
CA ALA A 365 -7.02 -86.49 36.05
C ALA A 365 -6.40 -85.11 35.72
N THR A 366 -5.22 -85.03 35.11
CA THR A 366 -4.50 -83.76 34.88
C THR A 366 -4.88 -83.03 33.59
N SER A 367 -5.66 -83.66 32.71
CA SER A 367 -5.96 -83.15 31.35
C SER A 367 -7.35 -82.52 31.21
N ALA A 368 -8.25 -82.70 32.18
CA ALA A 368 -9.64 -82.21 32.08
C ALA A 368 -9.80 -80.75 32.58
N LEU A 369 -9.13 -80.40 33.69
CA LEU A 369 -9.21 -79.06 34.28
C LEU A 369 -8.50 -77.99 33.40
N SER A 370 -7.35 -78.35 32.83
CA SER A 370 -6.60 -77.51 31.88
C SER A 370 -7.36 -77.27 30.57
N ALA A 371 -8.02 -78.30 30.02
CA ALA A 371 -8.88 -78.16 28.86
C ALA A 371 -10.09 -77.24 29.12
N SER A 372 -10.74 -77.37 30.28
CA SER A 372 -11.87 -76.51 30.65
C SER A 372 -11.46 -75.04 30.80
N HIS A 373 -10.31 -74.77 31.43
CA HIS A 373 -9.83 -73.39 31.62
C HIS A 373 -9.40 -72.75 30.29
N ASN A 374 -8.66 -73.47 29.45
CA ASN A 374 -8.28 -72.99 28.12
C ASN A 374 -9.49 -72.76 27.21
N ASN A 375 -10.51 -73.63 27.26
CA ASN A 375 -11.74 -73.41 26.48
C ASN A 375 -12.48 -72.15 26.93
N ASN A 376 -12.56 -71.88 28.23
CA ASN A 376 -13.20 -70.65 28.73
C ASN A 376 -12.43 -69.40 28.29
N ILE A 377 -11.09 -69.42 28.40
CA ILE A 377 -10.22 -68.31 27.95
C ILE A 377 -10.39 -68.08 26.43
N ASN A 378 -10.42 -69.14 25.62
CA ASN A 378 -10.66 -69.02 24.18
C ASN A 378 -12.06 -68.46 23.86
N ILE A 379 -13.10 -68.85 24.62
CA ILE A 379 -14.46 -68.33 24.44
C ILE A 379 -14.57 -66.85 24.83
N GLU A 380 -13.89 -66.41 25.89
CA GLU A 380 -13.85 -64.99 26.26
C GLU A 380 -13.02 -64.15 25.28
N GLN A 381 -11.86 -64.66 24.82
CA GLN A 381 -11.09 -64.02 23.76
C GLN A 381 -11.86 -63.93 22.44
N GLN A 382 -12.62 -64.97 22.07
CA GLN A 382 -13.44 -64.95 20.87
C GLN A 382 -14.59 -63.94 21.01
N ARG A 383 -15.31 -63.90 22.15
CA ARG A 383 -16.35 -62.88 22.40
C ARG A 383 -15.81 -61.45 22.39
N LEU A 384 -14.59 -61.24 22.89
CA LEU A 384 -13.92 -59.93 22.81
C LEU A 384 -13.54 -59.57 21.38
N GLN A 385 -13.24 -60.56 20.52
CA GLN A 385 -12.99 -60.34 19.10
C GLN A 385 -14.31 -60.08 18.33
N ASP A 386 -15.35 -60.88 18.56
CA ASP A 386 -16.69 -60.67 17.99
C ASP A 386 -17.18 -59.25 18.33
N ALA A 387 -17.04 -58.81 19.59
CA ALA A 387 -17.42 -57.46 20.03
C ALA A 387 -16.55 -56.32 19.46
N ARG A 388 -15.29 -56.59 19.08
CA ARG A 388 -14.44 -55.65 18.35
C ARG A 388 -14.90 -55.49 16.91
N ASP A 389 -15.24 -56.60 16.26
CA ASP A 389 -15.64 -56.62 14.86
C ASP A 389 -17.07 -56.05 14.68
N ASP A 390 -17.99 -56.31 15.62
CA ASP A 390 -19.30 -55.64 15.71
C ASP A 390 -19.17 -54.11 15.89
N LEU A 391 -18.27 -53.67 16.77
CA LEU A 391 -17.99 -52.23 16.98
C LEU A 391 -17.36 -51.60 15.74
N ALA A 392 -16.39 -52.27 15.11
CA ALA A 392 -15.77 -51.82 13.87
C ALA A 392 -16.80 -51.68 12.75
N HIS A 393 -17.68 -52.67 12.59
CA HIS A 393 -18.75 -52.63 11.60
C HIS A 393 -19.75 -51.51 11.87
N SER A 394 -20.17 -51.32 13.13
CA SER A 394 -21.09 -50.24 13.53
C SER A 394 -20.52 -48.85 13.24
N LEU A 395 -19.23 -48.64 13.57
CA LEU A 395 -18.52 -47.39 13.28
C LEU A 395 -18.36 -47.15 11.77
N ASP A 396 -18.11 -48.20 10.98
CA ASP A 396 -17.99 -48.11 9.53
C ASP A 396 -19.34 -47.83 8.85
N MET A 397 -20.43 -48.40 9.36
CA MET A 397 -21.80 -48.10 8.90
C MET A 397 -22.15 -46.64 9.13
N HIS A 398 -21.90 -46.07 10.32
CA HIS A 398 -22.14 -44.65 10.57
C HIS A 398 -21.27 -43.72 9.70
N LEU A 399 -20.03 -44.10 9.39
CA LEU A 399 -19.20 -43.37 8.42
C LEU A 399 -19.77 -43.43 6.99
N PHE A 400 -20.25 -44.60 6.56
CA PHE A 400 -20.81 -44.81 5.22
C PHE A 400 -22.17 -44.12 5.03
N GLU A 401 -23.05 -44.17 6.03
CA GLU A 401 -24.33 -43.46 6.06
C GLU A 401 -24.16 -41.95 6.34
N ASN A 402 -22.94 -41.53 6.70
CA ASN A 402 -22.56 -40.17 7.05
C ASN A 402 -23.33 -39.60 8.26
N ASP A 403 -23.78 -40.48 9.18
CA ASP A 403 -24.28 -40.10 10.51
C ASP A 403 -23.10 -39.88 11.46
N LEU A 404 -22.50 -38.69 11.31
CA LEU A 404 -21.32 -38.29 12.06
C LEU A 404 -21.61 -37.99 13.53
N ASP A 405 -22.88 -37.83 13.93
CA ASP A 405 -23.29 -37.63 15.33
C ASP A 405 -23.30 -38.98 16.05
N ALA A 406 -23.98 -39.99 15.48
CA ALA A 406 -24.00 -41.35 16.02
C ALA A 406 -22.58 -41.95 16.09
N PHE A 407 -21.76 -41.71 15.06
CA PHE A 407 -20.34 -42.09 15.08
C PHE A 407 -19.59 -41.51 16.29
N VAL A 408 -19.69 -40.20 16.53
CA VAL A 408 -18.97 -39.54 17.64
C VAL A 408 -19.48 -40.03 19.00
N HIS A 409 -20.80 -40.16 19.17
CA HIS A 409 -21.37 -40.70 20.41
C HIS A 409 -20.89 -42.13 20.69
N LEU A 410 -20.86 -43.01 19.68
CA LEU A 410 -20.40 -44.39 19.81
C LEU A 410 -18.90 -44.46 20.13
N VAL A 411 -18.07 -43.63 19.49
CA VAL A 411 -16.64 -43.53 19.83
C VAL A 411 -16.43 -43.00 21.25
N VAL A 412 -17.11 -41.93 21.66
CA VAL A 412 -16.95 -41.34 23.00
C VAL A 412 -17.36 -42.33 24.09
N ALA A 413 -18.41 -43.15 23.87
CA ALA A 413 -18.78 -44.24 24.76
C ALA A 413 -17.71 -45.36 24.80
N ALA A 414 -17.17 -45.76 23.65
CA ALA A 414 -16.16 -46.82 23.55
C ALA A 414 -14.77 -46.42 24.07
N LYS A 415 -14.42 -45.11 24.02
CA LYS A 415 -13.09 -44.57 24.36
C LYS A 415 -12.62 -44.83 25.81
N ALA A 416 -13.54 -45.22 26.71
CA ALA A 416 -13.21 -45.61 28.08
C ALA A 416 -12.76 -47.08 28.24
N ASN A 417 -13.00 -47.94 27.23
CA ASN A 417 -12.66 -49.37 27.30
C ASN A 417 -11.31 -49.65 26.62
N PRO A 418 -10.29 -50.16 27.34
CA PRO A 418 -8.98 -50.45 26.74
C PRO A 418 -9.02 -51.57 25.70
N ASP A 419 -9.94 -52.54 25.82
CA ASP A 419 -9.96 -53.74 24.99
C ASP A 419 -10.35 -53.46 23.53
N VAL A 420 -10.97 -52.30 23.26
CA VAL A 420 -11.39 -51.84 21.92
C VAL A 420 -10.61 -50.61 21.44
N ALA A 421 -9.59 -50.16 22.18
CA ALA A 421 -8.89 -48.90 21.91
C ALA A 421 -8.24 -48.83 20.51
N GLU A 422 -7.76 -49.96 19.98
CA GLU A 422 -7.19 -50.05 18.62
C GLU A 422 -8.24 -49.89 17.52
N VAL A 423 -9.42 -50.51 17.68
CA VAL A 423 -10.57 -50.36 16.78
C VAL A 423 -11.04 -48.91 16.77
N VAL A 424 -11.17 -48.30 17.96
CA VAL A 424 -11.54 -46.89 18.11
C VAL A 424 -10.53 -45.97 17.45
N ALA A 425 -9.21 -46.19 17.65
CA ALA A 425 -8.18 -45.38 17.00
C ALA A 425 -8.21 -45.49 15.47
N SER A 426 -8.40 -46.70 14.93
CA SER A 426 -8.53 -46.96 13.49
C SER A 426 -9.79 -46.33 12.88
N ALA A 427 -10.91 -46.33 13.61
CA ALA A 427 -12.13 -45.63 13.20
C ALA A 427 -11.95 -44.11 13.23
N VAL A 428 -11.33 -43.55 14.28
CA VAL A 428 -11.08 -42.10 14.39
C VAL A 428 -10.15 -41.58 13.30
N ASP A 429 -9.08 -42.31 12.94
CA ASP A 429 -8.21 -41.93 11.82
C ASP A 429 -8.96 -41.96 10.47
N ARG A 430 -9.88 -42.92 10.27
CA ARG A 430 -10.76 -42.95 9.10
C ARG A 430 -11.77 -41.79 9.10
N PHE A 431 -12.34 -41.44 10.24
CA PHE A 431 -13.19 -40.25 10.40
C PHE A 431 -12.44 -38.96 10.07
N VAL A 432 -11.23 -38.77 10.59
CA VAL A 432 -10.37 -37.61 10.29
C VAL A 432 -10.11 -37.49 8.79
N ARG A 433 -9.80 -38.61 8.12
CA ARG A 433 -9.57 -38.65 6.67
C ARG A 433 -10.83 -38.42 5.84
N HIS A 434 -11.99 -38.91 6.28
CA HIS A 434 -13.30 -38.64 5.66
C HIS A 434 -13.64 -37.15 5.74
N VAL A 435 -13.67 -36.60 6.96
CA VAL A 435 -14.04 -35.21 7.24
C VAL A 435 -13.10 -34.19 6.57
N ALA A 436 -11.82 -34.51 6.42
CA ALA A 436 -10.87 -33.65 5.69
C ALA A 436 -11.15 -33.55 4.17
N GLY A 437 -11.92 -34.48 3.60
CA GLY A 437 -12.25 -34.52 2.18
C GLY A 437 -13.63 -33.96 1.80
N VAL A 438 -14.47 -33.58 2.77
CA VAL A 438 -15.86 -33.13 2.52
C VAL A 438 -15.92 -31.63 2.23
N ASP A 439 -16.79 -31.24 1.29
CA ASP A 439 -17.02 -29.84 0.95
C ASP A 439 -17.62 -29.03 2.11
N GLY A 440 -17.22 -27.75 2.21
CA GLY A 440 -17.26 -26.98 3.45
C GLY A 440 -18.63 -26.61 4.05
N ALA A 441 -19.74 -27.17 3.57
CA ALA A 441 -21.10 -26.88 4.00
C ALA A 441 -21.39 -27.17 5.49
N HIS A 442 -20.63 -28.10 6.10
CA HIS A 442 -20.79 -28.51 7.50
C HIS A 442 -19.51 -28.39 8.34
N ARG A 443 -18.52 -27.59 7.87
CA ARG A 443 -17.20 -27.38 8.51
C ARG A 443 -17.30 -27.19 10.03
N ASP A 444 -18.20 -26.33 10.49
CA ASP A 444 -18.21 -25.91 11.89
C ASP A 444 -18.66 -27.05 12.82
N ARG A 445 -19.63 -27.87 12.38
CA ARG A 445 -20.03 -29.11 13.05
C ARG A 445 -18.89 -30.13 13.03
N HIS A 446 -18.22 -30.30 11.89
CA HIS A 446 -17.06 -31.20 11.77
C HIS A 446 -15.90 -30.82 12.71
N VAL A 447 -15.63 -29.52 12.89
CA VAL A 447 -14.60 -29.03 13.84
C VAL A 447 -14.99 -29.38 15.28
N LEU A 448 -16.26 -29.23 15.68
CA LEU A 448 -16.74 -29.62 17.01
C LEU A 448 -16.61 -31.14 17.23
N HIS A 449 -17.03 -31.96 16.26
CA HIS A 449 -16.91 -33.42 16.33
C HIS A 449 -15.45 -33.85 16.50
N LEU A 450 -14.51 -33.24 15.77
CA LEU A 450 -13.09 -33.50 15.93
C LEU A 450 -12.56 -33.11 17.33
N LEU A 451 -13.10 -32.06 17.95
CA LEU A 451 -12.73 -31.67 19.33
C LEU A 451 -13.29 -32.64 20.38
N GLU A 452 -14.52 -33.12 20.22
CA GLU A 452 -15.11 -34.15 21.09
C GLU A 452 -14.34 -35.48 21.04
N LEU A 453 -13.78 -35.82 19.88
CA LEU A 453 -12.88 -36.96 19.69
C LEU A 453 -11.45 -36.74 20.25
N ASP A 454 -11.12 -35.54 20.76
CA ASP A 454 -9.77 -35.07 21.16
C ASP A 454 -8.77 -34.94 19.98
N GLN A 455 -9.28 -34.85 18.75
CA GLN A 455 -8.51 -34.61 17.52
C GLN A 455 -8.26 -33.11 17.28
N VAL A 456 -7.67 -32.47 18.29
CA VAL A 456 -7.48 -31.01 18.36
C VAL A 456 -6.61 -30.46 17.21
N VAL A 457 -5.62 -31.22 16.72
CA VAL A 457 -4.75 -30.80 15.61
C VAL A 457 -5.47 -30.86 14.26
N PRO A 458 -6.15 -31.96 13.87
CA PRO A 458 -7.07 -31.96 12.72
C PRO A 458 -8.15 -30.87 12.79
N ALA A 459 -8.80 -30.68 13.96
CA ALA A 459 -9.81 -29.62 14.15
C ALA A 459 -9.25 -28.22 13.86
N THR A 460 -8.04 -27.95 14.35
CA THR A 460 -7.28 -26.71 14.09
C THR A 460 -7.04 -26.51 12.60
N ALA A 461 -6.53 -27.52 11.91
CA ALA A 461 -6.22 -27.44 10.49
C ALA A 461 -7.48 -27.20 9.63
N LEU A 462 -8.57 -27.94 9.89
CA LEU A 462 -9.84 -27.81 9.16
C LEU A 462 -10.50 -26.43 9.36
N CYS A 463 -10.43 -25.88 10.57
CA CYS A 463 -10.93 -24.54 10.87
C CYS A 463 -10.17 -23.46 10.06
N LEU A 464 -8.84 -23.49 10.11
CA LEU A 464 -7.96 -22.52 9.46
C LEU A 464 -8.00 -22.62 7.94
N ASP A 465 -8.05 -23.83 7.36
CA ASP A 465 -8.21 -24.03 5.92
C ASP A 465 -9.55 -23.48 5.41
N GLY A 466 -10.66 -23.77 6.10
CA GLY A 466 -11.96 -23.19 5.75
C GLY A 466 -11.95 -21.66 5.81
N TYR A 467 -11.20 -21.08 6.75
CA TYR A 467 -10.98 -19.65 6.84
C TYR A 467 -10.06 -19.09 5.74
N ALA A 468 -9.05 -19.85 5.30
CA ALA A 468 -8.23 -19.51 4.14
C ALA A 468 -9.06 -19.51 2.84
N ARG A 469 -9.83 -20.58 2.58
CA ARG A 469 -10.75 -20.68 1.44
C ARG A 469 -11.76 -19.53 1.43
N ARG A 470 -12.33 -19.17 2.59
CA ARG A 470 -13.21 -18.00 2.75
C ARG A 470 -12.48 -16.68 2.43
N MET A 471 -11.26 -16.50 2.92
CA MET A 471 -10.47 -15.28 2.67
C MET A 471 -10.12 -15.12 1.20
N VAL A 472 -9.64 -16.19 0.56
CA VAL A 472 -9.34 -16.24 -0.88
C VAL A 472 -10.58 -15.90 -1.71
N SER A 473 -11.74 -16.47 -1.37
CA SER A 473 -13.02 -16.14 -2.01
C SER A 473 -13.38 -14.65 -1.86
N GLN A 474 -13.28 -14.08 -0.65
CA GLN A 474 -13.54 -12.65 -0.43
C GLN A 474 -12.56 -11.75 -1.20
N VAL A 475 -11.29 -12.12 -1.31
CA VAL A 475 -10.28 -11.37 -2.08
C VAL A 475 -10.58 -11.40 -3.58
N HIS A 476 -11.07 -12.52 -4.15
CA HIS A 476 -11.48 -12.59 -5.56
C HIS A 476 -12.62 -11.64 -5.92
N HIS A 477 -13.46 -11.24 -4.96
CA HIS A 477 -14.53 -10.26 -5.17
C HIS A 477 -14.03 -8.80 -5.15
N VAL A 478 -12.75 -8.54 -4.83
CA VAL A 478 -12.16 -7.19 -4.78
C VAL A 478 -11.69 -6.76 -6.17
N THR A 479 -12.57 -6.11 -6.92
CA THR A 479 -12.28 -5.63 -8.28
C THR A 479 -11.28 -4.46 -8.30
N ALA A 480 -10.26 -4.57 -9.16
CA ALA A 480 -9.23 -3.54 -9.35
C ALA A 480 -9.71 -2.42 -10.28
N THR A 481 -10.52 -1.49 -9.75
CA THR A 481 -11.16 -0.37 -10.47
C THR A 481 -10.21 0.77 -10.90
N GLY A 482 -8.92 0.49 -11.14
CA GLY A 482 -7.87 1.48 -11.42
C GLY A 482 -7.50 2.39 -10.23
N HIS A 483 -8.41 2.59 -9.28
CA HIS A 483 -8.18 3.36 -8.06
C HIS A 483 -7.49 2.53 -6.98
N VAL A 484 -6.15 2.49 -7.00
CA VAL A 484 -5.29 1.81 -6.00
C VAL A 484 -5.74 2.10 -4.55
N GLU A 485 -6.05 3.36 -4.24
CA GLU A 485 -6.52 3.80 -2.92
C GLU A 485 -7.87 3.22 -2.47
N ALA A 486 -8.71 2.77 -3.41
CA ALA A 486 -9.99 2.10 -3.13
C ALA A 486 -9.80 0.58 -3.09
N TYR A 487 -9.02 0.02 -4.02
CA TYR A 487 -8.63 -1.39 -4.04
C TYR A 487 -7.98 -1.82 -2.72
N VAL A 488 -6.96 -1.09 -2.24
CA VAL A 488 -6.28 -1.40 -0.97
C VAL A 488 -7.24 -1.37 0.23
N LEU A 489 -8.23 -0.47 0.23
CA LEU A 489 -9.22 -0.38 1.29
C LEU A 489 -10.20 -1.57 1.27
N ALA A 490 -10.62 -2.00 0.08
CA ALA A 490 -11.47 -3.17 -0.10
C ALA A 490 -10.73 -4.48 0.23
N LEU A 491 -9.48 -4.62 -0.22
CA LEU A 491 -8.60 -5.74 0.12
C LEU A 491 -8.34 -5.85 1.63
N SER A 492 -8.05 -4.72 2.28
CA SER A 492 -7.88 -4.66 3.75
C SER A 492 -9.14 -5.10 4.48
N ARG A 493 -10.33 -4.74 3.98
CA ARG A 493 -11.61 -5.20 4.55
C ARG A 493 -11.81 -6.71 4.37
N ALA A 494 -11.62 -7.23 3.16
CA ALA A 494 -11.77 -8.67 2.87
C ALA A 494 -10.87 -9.53 3.78
N VAL A 495 -9.60 -9.16 3.92
CA VAL A 495 -8.62 -9.88 4.76
C VAL A 495 -8.89 -9.66 6.25
N PHE A 496 -8.94 -8.40 6.73
CA PHE A 496 -9.02 -8.13 8.17
C PHE A 496 -10.38 -8.52 8.78
N THR A 497 -11.50 -8.39 8.06
CA THR A 497 -12.78 -8.90 8.57
C THR A 497 -12.77 -10.43 8.65
N THR A 498 -12.12 -11.13 7.71
CA THR A 498 -11.99 -12.59 7.77
C THR A 498 -11.06 -13.06 8.88
N LEU A 499 -9.94 -12.36 9.12
CA LEU A 499 -9.06 -12.61 10.28
C LEU A 499 -9.77 -12.35 11.62
N LEU A 500 -10.59 -11.29 11.72
CA LEU A 500 -11.32 -10.98 12.95
C LEU A 500 -12.41 -12.02 13.25
N MET A 501 -13.18 -12.46 12.25
CA MET A 501 -14.13 -13.57 12.42
C MET A 501 -13.40 -14.86 12.84
N CYS A 502 -12.31 -15.22 12.16
CA CYS A 502 -11.51 -16.39 12.51
C CYS A 502 -11.00 -16.35 13.96
N TYR A 503 -10.51 -15.19 14.42
CA TYR A 503 -10.04 -14.99 15.79
C TYR A 503 -11.18 -15.09 16.82
N GLN A 504 -12.32 -14.48 16.56
CA GLN A 504 -13.49 -14.52 17.45
C GLN A 504 -14.03 -15.95 17.59
N ASP A 505 -14.17 -16.68 16.49
CA ASP A 505 -14.53 -18.11 16.51
C ASP A 505 -13.48 -18.91 17.29
N PHE A 506 -12.18 -18.64 17.09
CA PHE A 506 -11.10 -19.37 17.77
C PHE A 506 -11.18 -19.26 19.30
N LEU A 507 -11.50 -18.08 19.82
CA LEU A 507 -11.64 -17.84 21.27
C LEU A 507 -12.83 -18.60 21.90
N VAL A 508 -13.83 -18.96 21.10
CA VAL A 508 -15.02 -19.72 21.53
C VAL A 508 -14.81 -21.22 21.32
N VAL A 509 -14.44 -21.64 20.11
CA VAL A 509 -14.37 -23.05 19.68
C VAL A 509 -13.20 -23.78 20.36
N PHE A 510 -12.04 -23.14 20.53
CA PHE A 510 -10.87 -23.74 21.18
C PHE A 510 -10.72 -23.32 22.65
N HIS A 511 -11.82 -22.90 23.29
CA HIS A 511 -11.79 -22.46 24.69
C HIS A 511 -11.34 -23.59 25.63
N GLY A 512 -10.43 -23.29 26.56
CA GLY A 512 -9.91 -24.26 27.54
C GLY A 512 -8.87 -25.25 27.01
N HIS A 513 -8.63 -25.32 25.69
CA HIS A 513 -7.56 -26.15 25.13
C HIS A 513 -6.17 -25.56 25.41
N LYS A 514 -5.12 -26.40 25.34
CA LYS A 514 -3.71 -26.00 25.46
C LYS A 514 -3.34 -25.02 24.34
N SER A 515 -2.23 -24.29 24.47
CA SER A 515 -1.81 -23.22 23.53
C SER A 515 -1.53 -23.63 22.07
N GLY A 516 -1.46 -24.93 21.75
CA GLY A 516 -1.13 -25.46 20.43
C GLY A 516 -1.93 -24.84 19.26
N PRO A 517 -3.29 -24.89 19.27
CA PRO A 517 -4.12 -24.28 18.24
C PRO A 517 -3.88 -22.79 18.06
N PHE A 518 -3.59 -22.05 19.14
CA PHE A 518 -3.31 -20.62 19.08
C PHE A 518 -1.96 -20.32 18.42
N VAL A 519 -0.95 -21.18 18.61
CA VAL A 519 0.32 -21.11 17.88
C VAL A 519 0.09 -21.38 16.38
N SER A 520 -0.68 -22.40 16.03
CA SER A 520 -1.05 -22.70 14.63
C SER A 520 -1.83 -21.56 13.97
N PHE A 521 -2.80 -20.97 14.68
CA PHE A 521 -3.52 -19.77 14.24
C PHE A 521 -2.57 -18.58 14.04
N THR A 522 -1.60 -18.37 14.94
CA THR A 522 -0.61 -17.27 14.82
C THR A 522 0.31 -17.46 13.61
N MET A 523 0.74 -18.70 13.34
CA MET A 523 1.51 -19.03 12.12
C MET A 523 0.69 -18.76 10.85
N TRP A 524 -0.54 -19.27 10.79
CA TRP A 524 -1.46 -19.06 9.67
C TRP A 524 -1.78 -17.57 9.45
N MET A 525 -2.07 -16.82 10.52
CA MET A 525 -2.27 -15.37 10.46
C MET A 525 -1.05 -14.65 9.86
N THR A 526 0.16 -15.04 10.26
CA THR A 526 1.41 -14.44 9.76
C THR A 526 1.60 -14.69 8.26
N ASP A 527 1.29 -15.91 7.80
CA ASP A 527 1.30 -16.29 6.39
C ASP A 527 0.27 -15.48 5.57
N GLN A 528 -0.98 -15.39 6.04
CA GLN A 528 -2.02 -14.61 5.37
C GLN A 528 -1.71 -13.10 5.35
N LEU A 529 -1.11 -12.56 6.41
CA LEU A 529 -0.60 -11.17 6.43
C LEU A 529 0.55 -10.96 5.44
N SER A 530 1.43 -11.96 5.24
CA SER A 530 2.51 -11.92 4.24
C SER A 530 1.96 -11.88 2.81
N HIS A 531 0.98 -12.74 2.50
CA HIS A 531 0.29 -12.73 1.21
C HIS A 531 -0.44 -11.40 0.96
N PHE A 532 -1.17 -10.88 1.95
CA PHE A 532 -1.82 -9.57 1.88
C PHE A 532 -0.81 -8.43 1.65
N ALA A 533 0.30 -8.40 2.39
CA ALA A 533 1.32 -7.37 2.25
C ALA A 533 2.04 -7.44 0.89
N THR A 534 2.20 -8.64 0.33
CA THR A 534 2.71 -8.85 -1.03
C THR A 534 1.78 -8.24 -2.07
N GLN A 535 0.47 -8.49 -1.98
CA GLN A 535 -0.53 -7.88 -2.88
C GLN A 535 -0.54 -6.36 -2.75
N VAL A 536 -0.63 -5.81 -1.53
CA VAL A 536 -0.54 -4.36 -1.30
C VAL A 536 0.76 -3.79 -1.88
N THR A 537 1.88 -4.50 -1.74
CA THR A 537 3.16 -4.08 -2.31
C THR A 537 3.10 -3.98 -3.84
N LEU A 538 2.60 -5.01 -4.54
CA LEU A 538 2.52 -5.03 -6.00
C LEU A 538 1.63 -3.93 -6.58
N HIS A 539 0.54 -3.56 -5.89
CA HIS A 539 -0.39 -2.52 -6.35
C HIS A 539 0.01 -1.09 -5.91
N VAL A 540 0.82 -0.93 -4.86
CA VAL A 540 1.17 0.39 -4.28
C VAL A 540 2.60 0.83 -4.61
N PHE A 541 3.53 -0.11 -4.83
CA PHE A 541 4.94 0.17 -5.09
C PHE A 541 5.33 -0.25 -6.50
N GLU A 542 5.29 0.70 -7.43
CA GLU A 542 5.70 0.52 -8.84
C GLU A 542 7.19 0.11 -9.01
N CYS A 543 7.99 0.19 -7.94
CA CYS A 543 9.38 -0.25 -7.90
C CYS A 543 9.49 -1.60 -7.16
N SER A 544 9.25 -2.70 -7.88
CA SER A 544 9.44 -4.05 -7.35
C SER A 544 10.90 -4.28 -6.91
N PRO A 545 11.16 -4.70 -5.66
CA PRO A 545 12.51 -5.01 -5.21
C PRO A 545 13.08 -6.22 -5.99
N PRO A 546 14.40 -6.28 -6.25
CA PRO A 546 15.04 -7.52 -6.65
C PRO A 546 14.95 -8.56 -5.51
N PRO A 547 14.94 -9.87 -5.83
CA PRO A 547 14.99 -10.91 -4.81
C PRO A 547 16.27 -10.80 -3.96
N PRO A 548 16.24 -11.21 -2.68
CA PRO A 548 17.32 -10.93 -1.71
C PRO A 548 18.68 -11.58 -2.04
N SER A 549 18.70 -12.55 -2.95
CA SER A 549 19.88 -13.38 -3.26
C SER A 549 20.94 -12.72 -4.16
N ILE A 550 20.76 -11.46 -4.59
CA ILE A 550 21.57 -10.86 -5.66
C ILE A 550 22.15 -9.50 -5.25
N LEU A 551 23.43 -9.51 -4.84
CA LEU A 551 24.26 -8.33 -4.54
C LEU A 551 24.81 -7.63 -5.82
N SER A 552 24.01 -7.52 -6.88
CA SER A 552 24.44 -6.96 -8.17
C SER A 552 23.99 -5.50 -8.38
N PRO A 553 24.71 -4.70 -9.18
CA PRO A 553 24.31 -3.33 -9.50
C PRO A 553 22.94 -3.27 -10.18
N ILE A 554 22.07 -2.37 -9.67
CA ILE A 554 20.67 -2.24 -10.10
C ILE A 554 20.59 -1.86 -11.59
N SER A 555 19.99 -2.74 -12.41
CA SER A 555 19.84 -2.55 -13.85
C SER A 555 19.04 -1.28 -14.23
N PRO A 556 19.23 -0.72 -15.44
CA PRO A 556 18.77 0.63 -15.76
C PRO A 556 17.28 0.78 -16.14
N SER A 557 16.49 -0.29 -16.13
CA SER A 557 15.17 -0.35 -16.77
C SER A 557 13.98 0.12 -15.91
N SER A 558 14.21 0.76 -14.77
CA SER A 558 13.16 1.56 -14.13
C SER A 558 12.85 2.77 -15.03
N VAL A 559 11.60 2.91 -15.48
CA VAL A 559 11.13 4.13 -16.16
C VAL A 559 11.58 5.34 -15.34
N THR A 560 12.29 6.27 -15.98
CA THR A 560 12.99 7.37 -15.30
C THR A 560 12.02 8.46 -14.85
N LYS A 561 11.25 8.14 -13.81
CA LYS A 561 10.29 9.03 -13.14
C LYS A 561 10.91 10.39 -12.83
N ASP A 562 10.19 11.46 -13.11
CA ASP A 562 10.60 12.79 -12.67
C ASP A 562 10.35 13.00 -11.17
N VAL A 563 11.04 13.96 -10.56
CA VAL A 563 10.88 14.31 -9.13
C VAL A 563 9.44 14.72 -8.80
N VAL A 564 8.70 15.26 -9.77
CA VAL A 564 7.28 15.60 -9.62
C VAL A 564 6.37 14.36 -9.49
N GLU A 565 6.72 13.24 -10.12
CA GLU A 565 5.95 11.99 -10.04
C GLU A 565 6.10 11.31 -8.68
N PHE A 566 7.29 11.38 -8.07
CA PHE A 566 7.53 10.89 -6.71
C PHE A 566 6.65 11.60 -5.67
N LYS A 567 6.27 12.87 -5.89
CA LYS A 567 5.31 13.58 -5.02
C LYS A 567 3.92 12.96 -5.07
N ALA A 568 3.46 12.55 -6.26
CA ALA A 568 2.18 11.86 -6.43
C ALA A 568 2.25 10.44 -5.84
N ALA A 569 3.28 9.67 -6.17
CA ALA A 569 3.48 8.32 -5.66
C ALA A 569 3.60 8.29 -4.12
N THR A 570 4.36 9.21 -3.51
CA THR A 570 4.49 9.25 -2.04
C THR A 570 3.15 9.56 -1.37
N LYS A 571 2.31 10.44 -1.96
CA LYS A 571 0.95 10.68 -1.47
C LYS A 571 0.10 9.39 -1.51
N THR A 572 0.15 8.64 -2.60
CA THR A 572 -0.57 7.37 -2.75
C THR A 572 -0.07 6.34 -1.73
N ILE A 573 1.24 6.08 -1.67
CA ILE A 573 1.85 5.12 -0.74
C ILE A 573 1.48 5.47 0.72
N ALA A 574 1.71 6.72 1.13
CA ALA A 574 1.40 7.17 2.49
C ALA A 574 -0.11 7.12 2.82
N THR A 575 -1.01 7.18 1.83
CA THR A 575 -2.46 7.09 2.07
C THR A 575 -2.95 5.65 2.08
N CYS A 576 -2.40 4.79 1.22
CA CYS A 576 -2.62 3.34 1.27
C CYS A 576 -2.11 2.74 2.60
N LEU A 577 -0.88 3.05 3.02
CA LEU A 577 -0.34 2.54 4.29
C LEU A 577 -1.15 3.04 5.51
N ARG A 578 -1.61 4.30 5.51
CA ARG A 578 -2.51 4.78 6.58
C ARG A 578 -3.86 4.05 6.61
N LYS A 579 -4.44 3.69 5.45
CA LYS A 579 -5.66 2.86 5.38
C LYS A 579 -5.42 1.44 5.92
N VAL A 580 -4.30 0.83 5.53
CA VAL A 580 -3.86 -0.50 6.00
C VAL A 580 -3.65 -0.50 7.51
N PHE A 581 -2.84 0.42 8.05
CA PHE A 581 -2.56 0.44 9.50
C PHE A 581 -3.73 0.94 10.35
N TYR A 582 -4.63 1.77 9.82
CA TYR A 582 -5.91 2.07 10.49
C TYR A 582 -6.76 0.80 10.65
N GLY A 583 -6.89 -0.01 9.59
CA GLY A 583 -7.57 -1.30 9.65
C GLY A 583 -6.88 -2.27 10.62
N ALA A 584 -5.55 -2.37 10.55
CA ALA A 584 -4.75 -3.18 11.46
C ALA A 584 -4.99 -2.80 12.93
N ARG A 585 -5.02 -1.49 13.23
CA ARG A 585 -5.24 -0.98 14.59
C ARG A 585 -6.61 -1.35 15.18
N GLN A 586 -7.65 -1.51 14.35
CA GLN A 586 -8.96 -1.99 14.85
C GLN A 586 -8.88 -3.43 15.36
N LEU A 587 -8.07 -4.29 14.72
CA LEU A 587 -7.86 -5.66 15.19
C LEU A 587 -6.98 -5.71 16.45
N GLU A 588 -6.03 -4.79 16.61
CA GLU A 588 -5.28 -4.66 17.86
C GLU A 588 -6.17 -4.27 19.05
N LEU A 589 -7.15 -3.39 18.83
CA LEU A 589 -8.16 -3.03 19.83
C LEU A 589 -9.11 -4.20 20.16
N ALA A 590 -9.28 -5.14 19.24
CA ALA A 590 -10.01 -6.40 19.48
C ALA A 590 -9.15 -7.49 20.15
N GLY A 591 -7.87 -7.23 20.44
CA GLY A 591 -6.94 -8.16 21.09
C GLY A 591 -5.96 -8.90 20.17
N LEU A 592 -5.99 -8.64 18.86
CA LEU A 592 -5.13 -9.30 17.88
C LEU A 592 -4.06 -8.33 17.32
N PRO A 593 -2.78 -8.41 17.79
CA PRO A 593 -1.77 -7.37 17.56
C PRO A 593 -1.14 -7.41 16.15
N ILE A 594 -1.94 -7.27 15.09
CA ILE A 594 -1.47 -7.51 13.71
C ILE A 594 -0.58 -6.42 13.11
N ALA A 595 -0.54 -5.19 13.64
CA ALA A 595 0.22 -4.12 13.00
C ALA A 595 1.74 -4.32 13.15
N THR A 596 2.19 -4.98 14.21
CA THR A 596 3.60 -5.35 14.45
C THR A 596 4.08 -6.45 13.51
N TYR A 597 3.27 -7.49 13.28
CA TYR A 597 3.56 -8.54 12.29
C TYR A 597 3.53 -8.02 10.85
N LEU A 598 2.61 -7.09 10.55
CA LEU A 598 2.42 -6.54 9.21
C LEU A 598 3.48 -5.51 8.81
N ALA A 599 4.04 -4.75 9.75
CA ALA A 599 4.99 -3.67 9.46
C ALA A 599 6.28 -4.10 8.73
N PRO A 600 6.99 -5.18 9.13
CA PRO A 600 8.23 -5.62 8.47
C PRO A 600 8.08 -5.92 6.97
N HIS A 601 6.93 -6.43 6.52
CA HIS A 601 6.71 -6.74 5.10
C HIS A 601 6.81 -5.49 4.19
N PHE A 602 6.49 -4.30 4.71
CA PHE A 602 6.63 -3.04 3.96
C PHE A 602 8.02 -2.40 4.06
N GLN A 603 8.94 -2.94 4.88
CA GLN A 603 10.27 -2.39 5.10
C GLN A 603 11.10 -2.31 3.80
N LEU A 604 11.27 -3.43 3.10
CA LEU A 604 12.10 -3.49 1.89
C LEU A 604 11.51 -2.66 0.73
N PRO A 605 10.19 -2.68 0.44
CA PRO A 605 9.57 -1.77 -0.53
C PRO A 605 9.78 -0.29 -0.19
N LEU A 606 9.62 0.10 1.07
CA LEU A 606 9.83 1.49 1.51
C LEU A 606 11.30 1.92 1.35
N GLN A 607 12.26 1.09 1.78
CA GLN A 607 13.69 1.37 1.56
C GLN A 607 14.03 1.50 0.07
N HIS A 608 13.53 0.61 -0.77
CA HIS A 608 13.78 0.65 -2.21
C HIS A 608 13.17 1.91 -2.85
N TYR A 609 11.96 2.31 -2.43
CA TYR A 609 11.32 3.55 -2.86
C TYR A 609 12.13 4.80 -2.49
N ILE A 610 12.60 4.90 -1.24
CA ILE A 610 13.43 6.03 -0.75
C ILE A 610 14.72 6.14 -1.56
N ARG A 611 15.43 5.01 -1.75
CA ARG A 611 16.65 4.93 -2.57
C ARG A 611 16.39 5.32 -4.03
N SER A 612 15.25 4.91 -4.61
CA SER A 612 14.84 5.25 -5.97
C SER A 612 14.63 6.77 -6.14
N TYR A 613 13.87 7.39 -5.23
CA TYR A 613 13.63 8.83 -5.21
C TYR A 613 14.95 9.61 -5.14
N VAL A 614 15.81 9.29 -4.17
CA VAL A 614 17.09 9.97 -3.99
C VAL A 614 18.05 9.72 -5.17
N LYS A 615 18.05 8.54 -5.80
CA LYS A 615 18.81 8.26 -7.04
C LYS A 615 18.39 9.19 -8.18
N THR A 616 17.09 9.45 -8.34
CA THR A 616 16.58 10.42 -9.34
C THR A 616 17.06 11.84 -9.04
N ILE A 617 17.04 12.29 -7.77
CA ILE A 617 17.54 13.62 -7.39
C ILE A 617 19.04 13.76 -7.70
N LYS A 618 19.85 12.75 -7.34
CA LYS A 618 21.29 12.70 -7.66
C LYS A 618 21.52 12.82 -9.17
N TRP A 619 20.81 12.05 -9.99
CA TRP A 619 20.96 12.07 -11.45
C TRP A 619 20.54 13.40 -12.08
N LYS A 620 19.35 13.93 -11.73
CA LYS A 620 18.83 15.20 -12.23
C LYS A 620 19.74 16.38 -11.88
N THR A 621 20.24 16.42 -10.65
CA THR A 621 21.12 17.51 -10.18
C THR A 621 22.49 17.47 -10.85
N LYS A 622 23.07 16.27 -10.99
CA LYS A 622 24.35 16.06 -11.70
C LYS A 622 24.29 16.55 -13.16
N ASP A 623 23.14 16.40 -13.82
CA ASP A 623 22.93 16.85 -15.19
C ASP A 623 22.68 18.37 -15.32
N GLU A 624 22.23 19.04 -14.26
CA GLU A 624 22.21 20.50 -14.15
C GLU A 624 23.61 21.08 -13.88
N VAL A 625 24.40 20.48 -12.98
CA VAL A 625 25.80 20.88 -12.70
C VAL A 625 26.67 20.85 -13.97
N LYS A 626 26.52 19.82 -14.82
CA LYS A 626 27.21 19.73 -16.13
C LYS A 626 26.87 20.86 -17.10
N ARG A 627 25.72 21.53 -16.91
CA ARG A 627 25.18 22.59 -17.79
C ARG A 627 25.31 23.98 -17.16
N GLU A 628 25.88 24.06 -15.96
CA GLU A 628 25.97 25.29 -15.18
C GLU A 628 26.98 26.28 -15.78
N ARG A 629 26.59 27.56 -15.82
CA ARG A 629 27.48 28.68 -16.19
C ARG A 629 28.14 29.36 -14.98
N TRP A 630 27.77 28.95 -13.77
CA TRP A 630 28.20 29.54 -12.50
C TRP A 630 27.90 31.04 -12.42
N GLU A 631 26.69 31.40 -12.89
CA GLU A 631 26.07 32.71 -12.76
C GLU A 631 25.18 32.69 -11.50
N LEU A 632 25.34 33.66 -10.60
CA LEU A 632 24.47 33.82 -9.43
C LEU A 632 23.10 34.35 -9.84
N VAL A 633 22.04 33.76 -9.29
CA VAL A 633 20.67 34.22 -9.46
C VAL A 633 20.04 34.45 -8.09
N THR A 634 19.77 35.71 -7.76
CA THR A 634 19.11 36.11 -6.51
C THR A 634 17.74 35.44 -6.36
N MET A 635 17.39 35.07 -5.14
CA MET A 635 16.12 34.45 -4.81
C MET A 635 15.63 34.93 -3.44
N THR A 636 14.41 35.47 -3.40
CA THR A 636 13.69 35.74 -2.16
C THR A 636 13.31 34.40 -1.50
N LEU A 637 14.04 33.98 -0.47
CA LEU A 637 13.59 32.91 0.41
C LEU A 637 12.59 33.47 1.42
N ARG A 638 11.40 32.87 1.46
CA ARG A 638 10.47 33.05 2.57
C ARG A 638 10.91 32.14 3.72
N SER A 639 11.44 32.75 4.77
CA SER A 639 11.53 32.17 6.11
C SER A 639 10.47 32.87 6.96
N ASP A 640 9.92 32.19 7.98
CA ASP A 640 8.60 32.56 8.54
C ASP A 640 8.49 33.99 9.12
N ASP A 641 9.59 34.62 9.56
CA ASP A 641 9.63 36.03 10.00
C ASP A 641 10.32 37.00 9.05
N LYS A 642 11.10 36.53 8.05
CA LYS A 642 11.93 37.41 7.20
C LYS A 642 12.03 36.90 5.76
N HIS A 643 11.83 37.81 4.81
CA HIS A 643 12.28 37.62 3.43
C HIS A 643 13.79 37.81 3.41
N LYS A 644 14.54 36.74 3.09
CA LYS A 644 16.00 36.79 2.94
C LYS A 644 16.33 36.57 1.47
N ASP A 645 16.87 37.59 0.83
CA ASP A 645 17.46 37.42 -0.50
C ASP A 645 18.76 36.61 -0.38
N VAL A 646 18.85 35.54 -1.17
CA VAL A 646 20.04 34.70 -1.25
C VAL A 646 20.43 34.55 -2.72
N ALA A 647 21.69 34.87 -3.02
CA ALA A 647 22.30 34.61 -4.31
C ALA A 647 22.82 33.17 -4.36
N MET A 648 22.35 32.39 -5.33
CA MET A 648 22.74 30.99 -5.54
C MET A 648 22.76 30.66 -7.03
N VAL A 649 23.55 29.67 -7.45
CA VAL A 649 23.56 29.21 -8.84
C VAL A 649 22.29 28.40 -9.19
N LYS A 650 22.07 28.14 -10.48
CA LYS A 650 20.84 27.49 -10.98
C LYS A 650 20.73 26.05 -10.46
N SER A 651 21.80 25.25 -10.46
CA SER A 651 21.71 23.87 -9.92
C SER A 651 21.40 23.87 -8.43
N ALA A 652 21.90 24.83 -7.65
CA ALA A 652 21.66 24.94 -6.20
C ALA A 652 20.18 25.21 -5.89
N ARG A 653 19.56 26.10 -6.66
CA ARG A 653 18.11 26.38 -6.60
C ARG A 653 17.28 25.13 -6.91
N VAL A 654 17.64 24.40 -7.97
CA VAL A 654 16.95 23.17 -8.38
C VAL A 654 17.13 22.06 -7.32
N PHE A 655 18.35 21.87 -6.84
CA PHE A 655 18.71 20.92 -5.78
C PHE A 655 17.92 21.20 -4.49
N ALA A 656 17.95 22.44 -3.99
CA ALA A 656 17.22 22.85 -2.79
C ALA A 656 15.72 22.58 -2.94
N GLY A 657 15.13 22.89 -4.10
CA GLY A 657 13.73 22.58 -4.41
C GLY A 657 13.40 21.08 -4.37
N TYR A 658 14.27 20.24 -4.95
CA TYR A 658 14.10 18.78 -4.91
C TYR A 658 14.26 18.19 -3.51
N VAL A 659 15.29 18.60 -2.77
CA VAL A 659 15.54 18.13 -1.39
C VAL A 659 14.41 18.56 -0.44
N GLN A 660 13.97 19.82 -0.50
CA GLN A 660 12.87 20.32 0.30
C GLN A 660 11.55 19.60 -0.03
N GLN A 661 11.32 19.23 -1.31
CA GLN A 661 10.16 18.44 -1.68
C GLN A 661 10.23 17.00 -1.17
N TYR A 662 11.38 16.34 -1.31
CA TYR A 662 11.65 15.00 -0.79
C TYR A 662 11.44 14.94 0.73
N LEU A 663 11.99 15.88 1.49
CA LEU A 663 11.83 15.93 2.95
C LEU A 663 10.35 16.07 3.36
N ARG A 664 9.60 16.99 2.73
CA ARG A 664 8.15 17.14 2.95
C ARG A 664 7.34 15.89 2.63
N ASP A 665 7.85 15.02 1.77
CA ASP A 665 7.19 13.77 1.38
C ASP A 665 7.65 12.60 2.28
N MET A 666 8.89 12.60 2.79
CA MET A 666 9.34 11.68 3.84
C MET A 666 8.56 11.87 5.15
N VAL A 667 8.31 13.13 5.57
CA VAL A 667 7.47 13.46 6.75
C VAL A 667 6.07 12.81 6.65
N LYS A 668 5.49 12.72 5.44
CA LYS A 668 4.19 12.08 5.20
C LYS A 668 4.26 10.56 5.18
N LEU A 669 5.39 10.01 4.74
CA LEU A 669 5.63 8.58 4.63
C LEU A 669 5.87 7.94 6.01
N VAL A 670 6.62 8.63 6.88
CA VAL A 670 6.93 8.25 8.27
C VAL A 670 5.87 8.82 9.23
N HIS A 671 4.60 8.84 8.83
CA HIS A 671 3.52 9.35 9.68
C HIS A 671 3.28 8.40 10.88
N PRO A 672 3.26 8.88 12.14
CA PRO A 672 3.24 8.02 13.34
C PRO A 672 2.09 7.00 13.44
N SER A 673 1.00 7.20 12.69
CA SER A 673 -0.13 6.26 12.60
C SER A 673 0.12 5.02 11.73
N CYS A 674 1.27 4.91 11.08
CA CYS A 674 1.67 3.74 10.29
C CYS A 674 2.65 2.90 11.11
N ALA A 675 2.36 1.65 11.43
CA ALA A 675 3.30 0.86 12.25
C ALA A 675 4.67 0.67 11.58
N SER A 676 4.72 0.69 10.23
CA SER A 676 5.97 0.72 9.47
C SER A 676 6.81 1.98 9.69
N SER A 677 6.27 3.11 10.16
CA SER A 677 7.09 4.31 10.43
C SER A 677 8.10 4.08 11.54
N HIS A 678 7.79 3.19 12.49
CA HIS A 678 8.58 2.98 13.70
C HIS A 678 9.81 2.06 13.49
N LEU A 679 9.98 1.49 12.30
CA LEU A 679 11.07 0.57 11.99
C LEU A 679 12.44 1.31 11.90
N PRO A 680 13.45 0.95 12.72
CA PRO A 680 14.76 1.61 12.72
C PRO A 680 15.43 1.64 11.34
N GLU A 681 15.24 0.61 10.53
CA GLU A 681 15.89 0.43 9.23
C GLU A 681 15.30 1.34 8.15
N ILE A 682 14.11 1.90 8.37
CA ILE A 682 13.54 2.96 7.54
C ILE A 682 14.13 4.31 7.95
N HIS A 683 14.16 4.63 9.24
CA HIS A 683 14.83 5.84 9.75
C HIS A 683 16.29 5.93 9.29
N LEU A 684 17.06 4.85 9.45
CA LEU A 684 18.45 4.78 9.00
C LEU A 684 18.57 4.93 7.47
N SER A 685 17.65 4.36 6.69
CA SER A 685 17.67 4.53 5.22
C SER A 685 17.36 5.96 4.79
N ILE A 686 16.46 6.66 5.48
CA ILE A 686 16.19 8.08 5.23
C ILE A 686 17.40 8.92 5.62
N LEU A 687 17.99 8.70 6.81
CA LEU A 687 19.17 9.43 7.27
C LEU A 687 20.36 9.26 6.31
N TYR A 688 20.71 8.02 5.94
CA TYR A 688 21.84 7.78 5.04
C TYR A 688 21.61 8.31 3.63
N GLU A 689 20.43 8.16 3.03
CA GLU A 689 20.17 8.70 1.69
C GLU A 689 20.05 10.23 1.68
N SER A 690 19.55 10.84 2.77
CA SER A 690 19.49 12.30 2.92
C SER A 690 20.87 12.93 3.13
N GLU A 691 21.79 12.26 3.84
CA GLU A 691 23.19 12.70 3.88
C GLU A 691 23.84 12.52 2.50
N LEU A 692 23.64 11.35 1.87
CA LEU A 692 24.29 10.98 0.61
C LEU A 692 23.81 11.82 -0.59
N VAL A 693 22.60 12.40 -0.56
CA VAL A 693 22.15 13.34 -1.62
C VAL A 693 22.89 14.68 -1.54
N VAL A 694 23.19 15.17 -0.34
CA VAL A 694 23.96 16.41 -0.10
C VAL A 694 25.44 16.18 -0.42
N VAL A 695 26.02 15.10 0.09
CA VAL A 695 27.41 14.70 -0.19
C VAL A 695 27.63 14.53 -1.69
N GLN A 696 26.72 13.87 -2.42
CA GLN A 696 26.87 13.69 -3.87
C GLN A 696 26.84 15.02 -4.64
N TYR A 697 26.00 15.97 -4.22
CA TYR A 697 25.94 17.29 -4.87
C TYR A 697 27.21 18.12 -4.62
N MET A 698 27.72 18.13 -3.38
CA MET A 698 29.01 18.74 -3.06
C MET A 698 30.17 18.10 -3.83
N GLN A 699 30.17 16.76 -3.98
CA GLN A 699 31.14 16.05 -4.82
C GLN A 699 31.03 16.41 -6.30
N ASP A 700 29.83 16.63 -6.83
CA ASP A 700 29.62 17.05 -8.22
C ASP A 700 30.13 18.48 -8.47
N ILE A 701 29.96 19.40 -7.52
CA ILE A 701 30.60 20.73 -7.55
C ILE A 701 32.12 20.60 -7.49
N LYS A 702 32.65 19.81 -6.54
CA LYS A 702 34.09 19.57 -6.37
C LYS A 702 34.74 19.00 -7.64
N ALA A 703 34.07 18.06 -8.31
CA ALA A 703 34.54 17.48 -9.57
C ALA A 703 34.62 18.50 -10.73
N VAL A 704 33.86 19.60 -10.67
CA VAL A 704 33.98 20.71 -11.63
C VAL A 704 35.17 21.61 -11.30
N VAL A 705 35.47 21.84 -10.01
CA VAL A 705 36.66 22.60 -9.56
C VAL A 705 37.96 21.83 -9.83
N ASP A 706 37.96 20.53 -9.57
CA ASP A 706 39.11 19.63 -9.75
C ASP A 706 39.38 19.28 -11.23
N ASN A 707 38.49 19.66 -12.17
CA ASN A 707 38.67 19.44 -13.61
C ASN A 707 39.55 20.54 -14.24
N PRO A 708 40.80 20.23 -14.66
CA PRO A 708 41.76 21.24 -15.12
C PRO A 708 41.30 22.06 -16.34
N LYS A 709 40.39 21.52 -17.17
CA LYS A 709 39.82 22.26 -18.32
C LYS A 709 38.87 23.37 -17.88
N THR A 710 38.14 23.17 -16.78
CA THR A 710 37.35 24.21 -16.14
C THR A 710 38.26 25.16 -15.39
N THR A 711 39.22 24.62 -14.63
CA THR A 711 40.17 25.41 -13.82
C THR A 711 40.92 26.45 -14.66
N THR A 712 41.36 26.15 -15.88
CA THR A 712 42.05 27.13 -16.75
C THR A 712 41.13 28.13 -17.43
N SER A 713 39.81 27.91 -17.47
CA SER A 713 38.85 28.78 -18.18
C SER A 713 37.89 29.56 -17.26
N ILE A 714 37.96 29.34 -15.95
CA ILE A 714 37.08 29.97 -14.97
C ILE A 714 37.43 31.43 -14.69
N LYS A 715 36.40 32.28 -14.57
CA LYS A 715 36.51 33.70 -14.19
C LYS A 715 36.33 33.91 -12.69
N TYR A 716 36.85 35.03 -12.18
CA TYR A 716 36.73 35.44 -10.77
C TYR A 716 35.30 35.35 -10.21
N ALA A 717 34.31 35.93 -10.91
CA ALA A 717 32.91 35.88 -10.51
C ALA A 717 32.33 34.44 -10.42
N GLN A 718 32.78 33.52 -11.27
CA GLN A 718 32.34 32.12 -11.25
C GLN A 718 32.93 31.36 -10.06
N VAL A 719 34.18 31.67 -9.68
CA VAL A 719 34.79 31.15 -8.44
C VAL A 719 34.00 31.60 -7.22
N VAL A 720 33.68 32.89 -7.11
CA VAL A 720 32.82 33.43 -6.05
C VAL A 720 31.46 32.71 -6.02
N SER A 721 30.85 32.49 -7.19
CA SER A 721 29.56 31.80 -7.32
C SER A 721 29.58 30.36 -6.82
N MET A 722 30.67 29.62 -7.06
CA MET A 722 30.88 28.27 -6.51
C MET A 722 31.01 28.28 -4.99
N LEU A 723 31.77 29.23 -4.44
CA LEU A 723 32.05 29.30 -3.00
C LEU A 723 30.82 29.72 -2.18
N LEU A 724 30.07 30.71 -2.63
CA LEU A 724 28.77 31.07 -2.02
C LEU A 724 27.78 29.91 -2.07
N THR A 725 27.80 29.11 -3.16
CA THR A 725 26.94 27.93 -3.28
C THR A 725 27.31 26.86 -2.25
N LEU A 726 28.60 26.59 -2.05
CA LEU A 726 29.08 25.65 -1.03
C LEU A 726 28.75 26.13 0.38
N GLN A 727 29.00 27.41 0.67
CA GLN A 727 28.63 28.05 1.93
C GLN A 727 27.11 27.99 2.19
N TYR A 728 26.28 28.19 1.18
CA TYR A 728 24.82 28.08 1.30
C TYR A 728 24.34 26.64 1.53
N ILE A 729 25.00 25.64 0.95
CA ILE A 729 24.73 24.21 1.25
C ILE A 729 24.99 23.94 2.74
N GLU A 730 26.11 24.43 3.28
CA GLU A 730 26.51 24.19 4.68
C GLU A 730 25.72 25.02 5.70
N GLN A 731 25.43 26.29 5.40
CA GLN A 731 24.84 27.23 6.37
C GLN A 731 23.30 27.32 6.33
N ASP A 732 22.64 26.81 5.28
CA ASP A 732 21.17 26.86 5.16
C ASP A 732 20.55 25.53 4.71
N ILE A 733 21.03 24.91 3.62
CA ILE A 733 20.40 23.66 3.12
C ILE A 733 20.57 22.52 4.13
N PHE A 734 21.81 22.21 4.53
CA PHE A 734 22.08 21.07 5.42
C PHE A 734 21.45 21.23 6.82
N PRO A 735 21.50 22.40 7.48
CA PRO A 735 20.78 22.63 8.73
C PRO A 735 19.27 22.39 8.62
N ARG A 736 18.62 22.84 7.53
CA ARG A 736 17.18 22.55 7.29
C ARG A 736 16.93 21.06 7.03
N VAL A 737 17.85 20.35 6.38
CA VAL A 737 17.75 18.88 6.26
C VAL A 737 17.83 18.22 7.63
N GLN A 738 18.76 18.65 8.48
CA GLN A 738 18.92 18.11 9.83
C GLN A 738 17.70 18.40 10.72
N GLU A 739 17.19 19.63 10.71
CA GLU A 739 16.00 20.08 11.46
C GLU A 739 14.77 19.23 11.12
N VAL A 740 14.44 19.08 9.83
CA VAL A 740 13.27 18.31 9.41
C VAL A 740 13.43 16.82 9.74
N LEU A 741 14.66 16.28 9.70
CA LEU A 741 14.92 14.89 10.07
C LEU A 741 14.92 14.67 11.60
N GLN A 742 15.30 15.67 12.41
CA GLN A 742 15.13 15.63 13.87
C GLN A 742 13.64 15.61 14.28
N GLY A 743 12.76 16.21 13.48
CA GLY A 743 11.30 16.13 13.66
C GLY A 743 10.66 14.80 13.25
N VAL A 744 11.42 13.86 12.69
CA VAL A 744 10.90 12.57 12.15
C VAL A 744 11.62 11.35 12.72
N CYS A 745 12.95 11.40 12.86
CA CYS A 745 13.78 10.29 13.32
C CYS A 745 14.13 10.43 14.81
N PRO A 746 14.06 9.36 15.63
CA PRO A 746 14.52 9.39 17.02
C PRO A 746 16.01 9.77 17.12
N SER A 747 16.38 10.58 18.11
CA SER A 747 17.76 11.09 18.31
C SER A 747 18.82 9.97 18.32
N SER A 748 18.52 8.84 18.95
CA SER A 748 19.41 7.67 19.01
C SER A 748 19.70 7.04 17.63
N GLN A 749 18.82 7.19 16.64
CA GLN A 749 19.09 6.78 15.26
C GLN A 749 19.95 7.82 14.51
N ILE A 750 19.80 9.11 14.84
CA ILE A 750 20.60 10.20 14.26
C ILE A 750 22.06 10.10 14.75
N GLU A 751 22.24 9.86 16.05
CA GLU A 751 23.53 9.55 16.69
C GLU A 751 24.16 8.29 16.08
N LYS A 752 23.41 7.17 16.04
CA LYS A 752 23.86 5.90 15.44
C LYS A 752 24.22 6.01 13.96
N ALA A 753 23.54 6.89 13.20
CA ALA A 753 23.86 7.18 11.81
C ALA A 753 25.11 8.06 11.65
N SER A 754 25.62 8.70 12.71
CA SER A 754 26.66 9.74 12.68
C SER A 754 26.34 10.88 11.71
N PHE A 755 25.06 11.25 11.62
CA PHE A 755 24.53 12.12 10.56
C PHE A 755 25.25 13.48 10.47
N GLY A 756 25.62 13.88 9.26
CA GLY A 756 26.34 15.14 9.00
C GLY A 756 27.85 15.06 9.24
N SER A 757 28.39 13.89 9.60
CA SER A 757 29.85 13.68 9.65
C SER A 757 30.47 13.79 8.26
N LYS A 758 29.84 13.20 7.24
CA LYS A 758 30.36 13.18 5.86
C LYS A 758 30.25 14.53 5.17
N VAL A 759 29.20 15.30 5.49
CA VAL A 759 28.99 16.65 4.95
C VAL A 759 30.07 17.61 5.46
N ARG A 760 30.34 17.62 6.77
CA ARG A 760 31.41 18.43 7.38
C ARG A 760 32.79 18.05 6.84
N SER A 761 33.15 16.76 6.89
CA SER A 761 34.44 16.26 6.39
C SER A 761 34.67 16.57 4.90
N LEU A 762 33.61 16.65 4.09
CA LEU A 762 33.73 17.04 2.67
C LEU A 762 33.83 18.56 2.50
N SER A 763 33.16 19.36 3.34
CA SER A 763 33.36 20.82 3.35
C SER A 763 34.82 21.16 3.74
N ASP A 764 35.38 20.49 4.74
CA ASP A 764 36.79 20.62 5.14
C ASP A 764 37.75 20.25 3.99
N GLU A 765 37.48 19.17 3.22
CA GLU A 765 38.28 18.78 2.05
C GLU A 765 38.16 19.82 0.91
N ILE A 766 36.97 20.34 0.66
CA ILE A 766 36.72 21.35 -0.37
C ILE A 766 37.40 22.69 0.01
N ALA A 767 37.29 23.11 1.27
CA ALA A 767 37.99 24.29 1.77
C ALA A 767 39.51 24.13 1.71
N SER A 768 40.07 23.00 2.15
CA SER A 768 41.53 22.81 2.16
C SER A 768 42.15 22.62 0.76
N VAL A 769 41.48 21.90 -0.15
CA VAL A 769 42.05 21.50 -1.44
C VAL A 769 41.54 22.35 -2.61
N ALA A 770 40.23 22.57 -2.69
CA ALA A 770 39.60 23.19 -3.87
C ALA A 770 39.91 24.69 -3.94
N LEU A 771 39.89 25.39 -2.79
CA LEU A 771 40.28 26.82 -2.71
C LEU A 771 41.72 27.06 -3.18
N VAL A 772 42.67 26.21 -2.78
CA VAL A 772 44.08 26.35 -3.17
C VAL A 772 44.27 26.15 -4.69
N ARG A 773 43.42 25.32 -5.34
CA ARG A 773 43.38 25.18 -6.80
C ARG A 773 42.77 26.42 -7.48
N LEU A 774 41.64 26.91 -6.97
CA LEU A 774 40.96 28.11 -7.47
C LEU A 774 41.84 29.36 -7.33
N ALA A 775 42.61 29.50 -6.24
CA ALA A 775 43.60 30.57 -6.05
C ALA A 775 44.63 30.59 -7.19
N LYS A 776 45.27 29.44 -7.43
CA LYS A 776 46.32 29.29 -8.47
C LYS A 776 45.76 29.53 -9.87
N ALA A 777 44.52 29.11 -10.12
CA ALA A 777 43.81 29.36 -11.38
C ALA A 777 43.62 30.86 -11.65
N LEU A 778 43.07 31.59 -10.68
CA LEU A 778 42.81 33.02 -10.80
C LEU A 778 44.10 33.82 -11.01
N VAL A 779 45.17 33.48 -10.28
CA VAL A 779 46.49 34.09 -10.45
C VAL A 779 47.04 33.85 -11.86
N GLY A 780 46.98 32.62 -12.35
CA GLY A 780 47.42 32.28 -13.72
C GLY A 780 46.65 33.04 -14.80
N ASN A 781 45.33 33.12 -14.67
CA ASN A 781 44.46 33.79 -15.64
C ASN A 781 44.62 35.32 -15.61
N SER A 782 44.72 35.93 -14.43
CA SER A 782 44.87 37.39 -14.26
C SER A 782 46.22 37.91 -14.75
N MET A 783 47.27 37.07 -14.70
CA MET A 783 48.62 37.40 -15.16
C MET A 783 48.82 37.23 -16.67
N ARG A 784 47.95 36.49 -17.38
CA ARG A 784 48.05 36.22 -18.84
C ARG A 784 49.46 35.82 -19.32
N TRP A 785 50.07 34.85 -18.65
CA TRP A 785 51.45 34.40 -18.92
C TRP A 785 51.84 34.21 -20.41
N PRO A 786 50.98 33.73 -21.34
CA PRO A 786 51.34 33.65 -22.77
C PRO A 786 51.50 34.99 -23.50
N GLU A 787 50.92 36.07 -22.99
CA GLU A 787 51.07 37.44 -23.53
C GLU A 787 52.31 38.14 -22.94
N LEU A 788 52.80 37.68 -21.79
CA LEU A 788 54.05 38.10 -21.17
C LEU A 788 55.25 37.39 -21.84
N HIS A 789 55.69 37.93 -22.99
CA HIS A 789 56.97 37.58 -23.62
C HIS A 789 58.16 38.04 -22.76
N LEU A 790 58.41 37.35 -21.65
CA LEU A 790 59.51 37.58 -20.71
C LEU A 790 60.83 37.05 -21.29
N GLY A 791 61.39 37.81 -22.23
CA GLY A 791 62.83 37.77 -22.49
C GLY A 791 63.59 38.22 -21.23
N GLN A 792 64.80 37.69 -21.02
CA GLN A 792 65.53 37.87 -19.75
C GLN A 792 65.91 39.33 -19.41
N GLU A 793 65.77 40.26 -20.35
CA GLU A 793 66.11 41.68 -20.19
C GLU A 793 64.88 42.59 -19.97
N THR A 794 63.65 42.06 -20.00
CA THR A 794 62.41 42.86 -19.97
C THR A 794 61.47 42.54 -18.80
N LEU A 795 61.99 42.63 -17.57
CA LEU A 795 61.16 42.82 -16.38
C LEU A 795 60.60 44.27 -16.37
N PRO A 796 59.29 44.51 -16.53
CA PRO A 796 58.77 45.87 -16.63
C PRO A 796 58.65 46.51 -15.24
N ASN A 797 59.42 47.56 -14.98
CA ASN A 797 59.23 48.41 -13.80
C ASN A 797 57.78 48.96 -13.79
N ASP A 798 57.07 48.66 -12.71
CA ASP A 798 55.66 48.96 -12.38
C ASP A 798 54.54 48.59 -13.38
N GLY A 799 54.78 48.57 -14.69
CA GLY A 799 53.76 48.29 -15.70
C GLY A 799 53.06 46.93 -15.53
N ALA A 800 53.83 45.88 -15.21
CA ALA A 800 53.28 44.54 -14.97
C ALA A 800 52.46 44.46 -13.66
N LYS A 801 52.91 45.14 -12.59
CA LYS A 801 52.14 45.27 -11.34
C LYS A 801 50.82 46.01 -11.60
N SER A 802 50.88 47.12 -12.31
CA SER A 802 49.73 47.95 -12.67
C SER A 802 48.68 47.19 -13.49
N MET A 803 49.09 46.45 -14.54
CA MET A 803 48.16 45.65 -15.34
C MET A 803 47.55 44.49 -14.54
N PHE A 804 48.32 43.78 -13.72
CA PHE A 804 47.78 42.72 -12.86
C PHE A 804 46.73 43.27 -11.88
N VAL A 805 47.05 44.34 -11.15
CA VAL A 805 46.14 44.99 -10.21
C VAL A 805 44.89 45.50 -10.91
N THR A 806 45.03 46.12 -12.08
CA THR A 806 43.90 46.64 -12.87
C THR A 806 43.00 45.52 -13.39
N ASN A 807 43.58 44.39 -13.85
CA ASN A 807 42.82 43.21 -14.27
C ASN A 807 42.03 42.61 -13.10
N VAL A 808 42.69 42.39 -11.96
CA VAL A 808 42.05 41.85 -10.74
C VAL A 808 40.99 42.81 -10.19
N GLN A 809 41.22 44.12 -10.23
CA GLN A 809 40.25 45.14 -9.81
C GLN A 809 39.03 45.20 -10.75
N ASN A 810 39.23 45.08 -12.05
CA ASN A 810 38.13 44.98 -13.03
C ASN A 810 37.31 43.70 -12.79
N ASP A 811 37.95 42.54 -12.65
CA ASP A 811 37.27 41.27 -12.36
C ASP A 811 36.53 41.31 -11.00
N LEU A 812 37.13 41.90 -9.96
CA LEU A 812 36.48 42.16 -8.67
C LEU A 812 35.23 43.05 -8.82
N SER A 813 35.28 44.09 -9.66
CA SER A 813 34.14 45.00 -9.86
C SER A 813 32.92 44.34 -10.54
N THR A 814 33.08 43.13 -11.10
CA THR A 814 31.95 42.33 -11.59
C THR A 814 31.18 41.59 -10.49
N VAL A 815 31.65 41.63 -9.24
CA VAL A 815 31.07 40.94 -8.09
C VAL A 815 30.49 41.98 -7.10
N PRO A 816 29.23 41.81 -6.61
CA PRO A 816 28.66 42.69 -5.60
C PRO A 816 29.49 42.72 -4.31
N PRO A 817 29.65 43.89 -3.65
CA PRO A 817 30.46 44.00 -2.42
C PRO A 817 29.91 43.11 -1.30
N ASP A 818 28.60 43.03 -1.15
CA ASP A 818 27.89 42.19 -0.17
C ASP A 818 28.25 40.69 -0.29
N HIS A 819 28.62 40.24 -1.50
CA HIS A 819 29.05 38.87 -1.78
C HIS A 819 30.54 38.67 -1.50
N LEU A 820 31.36 39.71 -1.63
CA LEU A 820 32.77 39.69 -1.22
C LEU A 820 32.89 39.69 0.30
N GLU A 821 32.08 40.49 1.01
CA GLU A 821 32.05 40.54 2.48
C GLU A 821 31.79 39.18 3.12
N GLN A 822 30.85 38.40 2.56
CA GLN A 822 30.54 37.04 3.01
C GLN A 822 31.73 36.05 2.89
N ILE A 823 32.74 36.39 2.09
CA ILE A 823 33.92 35.55 1.79
C ILE A 823 35.20 36.12 2.43
N VAL A 824 35.18 37.32 3.04
CA VAL A 824 36.38 38.07 3.47
C VAL A 824 37.43 37.24 4.24
N VAL A 825 37.02 36.41 5.21
CA VAL A 825 37.98 35.56 5.97
C VAL A 825 38.71 34.58 5.05
N LEU A 826 37.98 33.99 4.10
CA LEU A 826 38.49 33.10 3.07
C LEU A 826 39.37 33.87 2.07
N PHE A 827 38.98 35.09 1.72
CA PHE A 827 39.72 35.95 0.81
C PHE A 827 41.04 36.44 1.41
N ILE A 828 41.09 36.67 2.72
CA ILE A 828 42.33 36.92 3.47
C ILE A 828 43.26 35.71 3.41
N VAL A 829 42.75 34.48 3.58
CA VAL A 829 43.56 33.25 3.45
C VAL A 829 44.05 33.04 2.00
N LEU A 830 43.22 33.31 1.00
CA LEU A 830 43.60 33.29 -0.42
C LEU A 830 44.68 34.33 -0.72
N ALA A 831 44.52 35.57 -0.23
CA ALA A 831 45.48 36.66 -0.41
C ALA A 831 46.81 36.39 0.31
N ILE A 832 46.80 35.85 1.53
CA ILE A 832 48.02 35.44 2.26
C ILE A 832 48.74 34.31 1.52
N SER A 833 48.00 33.32 1.02
CA SER A 833 48.57 32.21 0.22
C SER A 833 49.17 32.71 -1.10
N PHE A 834 48.55 33.69 -1.74
CA PHE A 834 49.04 34.35 -2.94
C PHE A 834 50.29 35.21 -2.67
N LEU A 835 50.27 36.03 -1.62
CA LEU A 835 51.43 36.82 -1.17
C LEU A 835 52.62 35.92 -0.84
N TYR A 836 52.39 34.77 -0.18
CA TYR A 836 53.42 33.77 0.10
C TYR A 836 54.00 33.16 -1.19
N LEU A 837 53.15 32.82 -2.17
CA LEU A 837 53.60 32.31 -3.47
C LEU A 837 54.41 33.37 -4.26
N CYS A 838 54.00 34.64 -4.21
CA CYS A 838 54.76 35.75 -4.78
C CYS A 838 56.08 36.00 -4.05
N MET A 839 56.16 35.87 -2.73
CA MET A 839 57.41 35.96 -1.97
C MET A 839 58.42 34.89 -2.39
N VAL A 840 57.94 33.66 -2.63
CA VAL A 840 58.76 32.53 -3.09
C VAL A 840 59.22 32.70 -4.55
N LEU A 841 58.42 33.34 -5.42
CA LEU A 841 58.72 33.48 -6.85
C LEU A 841 59.46 34.78 -7.23
N CYS A 842 59.23 35.90 -6.55
CA CYS A 842 59.78 37.21 -6.90
C CYS A 842 60.95 37.66 -6.03
N GLY A 843 61.23 36.97 -4.92
CA GLY A 843 62.23 37.38 -3.94
C GLY A 843 61.75 38.51 -3.03
N PHE A 844 62.29 38.56 -1.81
CA PHE A 844 61.77 39.38 -0.70
C PHE A 844 61.74 40.90 -0.95
N GLY A 845 62.62 41.44 -1.80
CA GLY A 845 62.77 42.88 -1.97
C GLY A 845 61.52 43.58 -2.51
N GLY A 846 60.91 43.03 -3.56
CA GLY A 846 59.84 43.71 -4.31
C GLY A 846 58.49 43.82 -3.59
N LEU A 847 58.30 43.10 -2.47
CA LEU A 847 57.04 43.15 -1.70
C LEU A 847 57.05 44.26 -0.63
N MET A 848 58.21 44.59 -0.06
CA MET A 848 58.29 45.57 1.03
C MET A 848 57.87 46.98 0.58
N GLU A 849 58.25 47.41 -0.63
CA GLU A 849 57.78 48.67 -1.22
C GLU A 849 56.27 48.65 -1.53
N TYR A 850 55.73 47.50 -1.94
CA TYR A 850 54.32 47.35 -2.27
C TYR A 850 53.42 47.39 -1.02
N LEU A 851 53.86 46.75 0.08
CA LEU A 851 53.19 46.84 1.37
C LEU A 851 53.31 48.24 2.00
N ALA A 852 54.43 48.94 1.77
CA ALA A 852 54.59 50.33 2.20
C ALA A 852 53.62 51.29 1.47
N THR A 853 53.35 51.07 0.18
CA THR A 853 52.41 51.88 -0.60
C THR A 853 50.95 51.53 -0.34
N CYS A 854 50.60 50.24 -0.19
CA CYS A 854 49.22 49.83 0.13
C CYS A 854 48.73 50.36 1.49
N ARG A 855 49.63 50.55 2.46
CA ARG A 855 49.29 51.08 3.81
C ARG A 855 48.68 52.49 3.81
N GLY A 856 48.71 53.19 2.67
CA GLY A 856 48.07 54.49 2.46
C GLY A 856 46.62 54.45 1.92
N ARG A 857 46.07 53.29 1.56
CA ARG A 857 44.71 53.16 0.98
C ARG A 857 43.96 51.92 1.47
N ARG A 858 43.27 52.09 2.62
CA ARG A 858 42.27 51.19 3.24
C ARG A 858 42.50 49.68 3.06
#